data_AF-A0AA88LRE2-F1
#
_entry.id   AF-A0AA88LRE2-F1
#
_cell.length_a   1.000
_cell.length_b   1.000
_cell.length_c   1.000
_cell.angle_alpha   90.00
_cell.angle_beta   90.00
_cell.angle_gamma   90.00
#
_symmetry.space_group_name_H-M   'P 1'
#
loop_
_entity.id
_entity.type
_entity.pdbx_description
1 polymer ?
#
loop_
_entity_poly.entity_id
_entity_poly.type
_entity_poly.pdbx_seq_one_letter_code
_entity_poly.pdbx_strand_id
1 'polypeptide(L)'
;MLELEGLMERKEKELTQLENEKERWVQTESIQVDRIKNLEQMISDQSEEIKRLSASKDSLTSQLENLHFEIERGQQKIRQELEVAEKSHLKELEDRIKQEHKAELETLNKDHQEALENLSVEHIAKLGEVDDQHSAAIREKDSNIKNFQAEITGLTELRCKLEMELALKESETEETKLLLEEAKMQQAEAVKSQVEADTSVLNEELAVVKKQLQIKNEEYEVDLAELRTLMRIEKDHCISELVDRHEEETNVLRNEISSLEQQVQNTERNYVEQQQKHKQELDQQAAALNEENEKQLREFQGLEQELLTVVSNLQAENNLLSKKLEQDRQAVEKDSEKKEAAKVLSPEAFKGLEQQKEEMEKRLLEKIRQLENELSERQSSKSDEGLSLHAEGQAGAGTPLSLDSALQEHLQQERASMQSKMELLEKQKNEEIQNLKTSLIAEQQTNFNTVLTREKLKKEQIINDLTEKLHKVTQQQEKDKALIETLSEDRASVMQEKKHLEEELNRLRSTALVSSAYFTPNPSAQEGTEAGGAAAAARALPVAGACYSDPVSETERLASVAAIREDEHVDSAVEASMVTVQDNILISEEKQRILLLERTLHMKEEENKRLSQRLMSQSMSSVSSRHSDKIAIRDFQVGDLVLIILDERHDNYVLFTVGPTLYFLHSESLTALDLKPASGTSRRPWVLGKVMEKEYCQAKKAQNRFKVPLGTKFYRVKAVPWNRKV
;
A
#
# COMPACT_ATOMS: atom_id res chain seq x y z
N MET A 1 107.12 -60.19 -199.10
CA MET A 1 107.71 -60.96 -197.99
C MET A 1 108.28 -60.04 -196.92
N LEU A 2 109.29 -59.21 -197.23
CA LEU A 2 109.93 -58.25 -196.29
C LEU A 2 108.97 -57.44 -195.39
N GLU A 3 107.79 -57.05 -195.88
CA GLU A 3 106.80 -56.30 -195.08
C GLU A 3 106.18 -57.09 -193.91
N LEU A 4 106.23 -58.43 -193.92
CA LEU A 4 105.68 -59.28 -192.85
C LEU A 4 106.66 -59.42 -191.67
N GLU A 5 107.96 -59.54 -191.93
CA GLU A 5 108.99 -59.64 -190.90
C GLU A 5 109.02 -58.39 -190.03
N GLY A 6 109.06 -57.20 -190.67
CA GLY A 6 108.96 -55.91 -189.99
C GLY A 6 107.61 -55.62 -189.34
N LEU A 7 106.63 -56.53 -189.41
CA LEU A 7 105.36 -56.47 -188.67
C LEU A 7 105.39 -57.42 -187.46
N MET A 8 105.98 -58.61 -187.60
CA MET A 8 106.26 -59.50 -186.45
C MET A 8 107.19 -58.83 -185.44
N GLU A 9 108.31 -58.24 -185.87
CA GLU A 9 109.31 -57.63 -184.97
C GLU A 9 108.72 -56.48 -184.13
N ARG A 10 107.71 -55.77 -184.66
CA ARG A 10 106.93 -54.78 -183.90
C ARG A 10 105.99 -55.45 -182.90
N LYS A 11 105.29 -56.51 -183.29
CA LYS A 11 104.39 -57.25 -182.37
C LYS A 11 105.14 -57.97 -181.24
N GLU A 12 106.36 -58.40 -181.48
CA GLU A 12 107.26 -58.99 -180.48
C GLU A 12 107.77 -57.94 -179.48
N LYS A 13 108.07 -56.72 -179.95
CA LYS A 13 108.40 -55.56 -179.09
C LYS A 13 107.19 -55.04 -178.30
N GLU A 14 106.01 -55.04 -178.90
CA GLU A 14 104.75 -54.76 -178.18
C GLU A 14 104.46 -55.83 -177.11
N LEU A 15 104.63 -57.12 -177.42
CA LEU A 15 104.46 -58.22 -176.45
C LEU A 15 105.43 -58.10 -175.29
N THR A 16 106.72 -57.97 -175.56
CA THR A 16 107.73 -57.83 -174.50
C THR A 16 107.56 -56.54 -173.69
N GLN A 17 107.09 -55.43 -174.29
CA GLN A 17 106.70 -54.25 -173.53
C GLN A 17 105.50 -54.52 -172.62
N LEU A 18 104.45 -55.19 -173.12
CA LEU A 18 103.27 -55.56 -172.34
C LEU A 18 103.60 -56.54 -171.21
N GLU A 19 104.57 -57.44 -171.41
CA GLU A 19 105.08 -58.34 -170.36
C GLU A 19 105.85 -57.56 -169.28
N ASN A 20 106.74 -56.64 -169.67
CA ASN A 20 107.45 -55.76 -168.73
C ASN A 20 106.50 -54.77 -168.00
N GLU A 21 105.38 -54.38 -168.62
CA GLU A 21 104.33 -53.58 -167.96
C GLU A 21 103.50 -54.45 -167.01
N LYS A 22 103.10 -55.65 -167.43
CA LYS A 22 102.41 -56.64 -166.59
C LYS A 22 103.24 -57.02 -165.36
N GLU A 23 104.54 -57.25 -165.51
CA GLU A 23 105.41 -57.60 -164.38
C GLU A 23 105.55 -56.43 -163.39
N ARG A 24 105.73 -55.19 -163.89
CA ARG A 24 105.72 -53.99 -163.04
C ARG A 24 104.36 -53.77 -162.35
N TRP A 25 103.25 -54.10 -163.01
CA TRP A 25 101.93 -54.12 -162.40
C TRP A 25 101.85 -55.16 -161.28
N VAL A 26 102.24 -56.41 -161.51
CA VAL A 26 102.24 -57.48 -160.48
C VAL A 26 103.15 -57.13 -159.29
N GLN A 27 104.32 -56.54 -159.52
CA GLN A 27 105.19 -56.06 -158.44
C GLN A 27 104.54 -54.92 -157.64
N THR A 28 103.92 -53.95 -158.32
CA THR A 28 103.22 -52.83 -157.67
C THR A 28 101.97 -53.30 -156.91
N GLU A 29 101.24 -54.25 -157.48
CA GLU A 29 100.09 -54.93 -156.88
C GLU A 29 100.51 -55.69 -155.62
N SER A 30 101.60 -56.48 -155.66
CA SER A 30 102.15 -57.16 -154.47
C SER A 30 102.51 -56.16 -153.37
N ILE A 31 103.19 -55.05 -153.71
CA ILE A 31 103.56 -54.01 -152.75
C ILE A 31 102.31 -53.32 -152.14
N GLN A 32 101.26 -53.09 -152.94
CA GLN A 32 100.00 -52.56 -152.41
C GLN A 32 99.24 -53.57 -151.55
N VAL A 33 99.18 -54.84 -151.97
CA VAL A 33 98.58 -55.95 -151.20
C VAL A 33 99.28 -56.12 -149.86
N ASP A 34 100.61 -56.09 -149.81
CA ASP A 34 101.35 -56.20 -148.55
C ASP A 34 101.22 -54.93 -147.69
N ARG A 35 101.08 -53.75 -148.30
CA ARG A 35 100.73 -52.52 -147.56
C ARG A 35 99.30 -52.56 -147.01
N ILE A 36 98.35 -53.14 -147.73
CA ILE A 36 96.97 -53.35 -147.28
C ILE A 36 96.96 -54.33 -146.10
N LYS A 37 97.60 -55.51 -146.21
CA LYS A 37 97.74 -56.46 -145.08
C LYS A 37 98.32 -55.81 -143.83
N ASN A 38 99.36 -54.97 -143.96
CA ASN A 38 99.95 -54.26 -142.83
C ASN A 38 98.98 -53.26 -142.19
N LEU A 39 98.17 -52.55 -143.00
CA LEU A 39 97.13 -51.65 -142.49
C LEU A 39 95.96 -52.41 -141.87
N GLU A 40 95.54 -53.54 -142.45
CA GLU A 40 94.53 -54.44 -141.89
C GLU A 40 94.98 -55.03 -140.55
N GLN A 41 96.25 -55.44 -140.43
CA GLN A 41 96.83 -55.88 -139.16
C GLN A 41 96.86 -54.74 -138.14
N MET A 42 97.31 -53.53 -138.50
CA MET A 42 97.28 -52.37 -137.59
C MET A 42 95.85 -52.03 -137.13
N ILE A 43 94.86 -52.11 -138.02
CA ILE A 43 93.44 -51.88 -137.69
C ILE A 43 92.92 -53.00 -136.78
N SER A 44 93.35 -54.25 -136.97
CA SER A 44 93.03 -55.38 -136.10
C SER A 44 93.64 -55.19 -134.70
N ASP A 45 94.92 -54.85 -134.61
CA ASP A 45 95.65 -54.61 -133.36
C ASP A 45 95.04 -53.43 -132.58
N GLN A 46 94.72 -52.33 -133.26
CA GLN A 46 94.01 -51.18 -132.69
C GLN A 46 92.58 -51.54 -132.26
N SER A 47 91.88 -52.39 -133.01
CA SER A 47 90.55 -52.89 -132.62
C SER A 47 90.63 -53.72 -131.34
N GLU A 48 91.62 -54.61 -131.20
CA GLU A 48 91.85 -55.37 -129.98
C GLU A 48 92.38 -54.52 -128.81
N GLU A 49 93.10 -53.43 -129.07
CA GLU A 49 93.43 -52.44 -128.03
C GLU A 49 92.19 -51.67 -127.57
N ILE A 50 91.36 -51.16 -128.48
CA ILE A 50 90.10 -50.47 -128.15
C ILE A 50 89.14 -51.39 -127.39
N LYS A 51 89.03 -52.68 -127.76
CA LYS A 51 88.25 -53.68 -127.01
C LYS A 51 88.77 -53.88 -125.59
N ARG A 52 90.09 -54.04 -125.41
CA ARG A 52 90.73 -54.17 -124.09
C ARG A 52 90.55 -52.91 -123.23
N LEU A 53 90.69 -51.72 -123.82
CA LEU A 53 90.48 -50.45 -123.14
C LEU A 53 89.00 -50.22 -122.78
N SER A 54 88.05 -50.61 -123.63
CA SER A 54 86.62 -50.59 -123.27
C SER A 54 86.35 -51.54 -122.11
N ALA A 55 86.75 -52.82 -122.21
CA ALA A 55 86.55 -53.78 -121.12
C ALA A 55 87.18 -53.32 -119.80
N SER A 56 88.35 -52.67 -119.83
CA SER A 56 88.97 -52.06 -118.65
C SER A 56 88.22 -50.84 -118.13
N LYS A 57 87.72 -49.96 -119.02
CA LYS A 57 86.88 -48.81 -118.65
C LYS A 57 85.56 -49.26 -118.03
N ASP A 58 84.91 -50.24 -118.63
CA ASP A 58 83.60 -50.72 -118.22
C ASP A 58 83.73 -51.47 -116.88
N SER A 59 84.82 -52.24 -116.69
CA SER A 59 85.19 -52.80 -115.38
C SER A 59 85.46 -51.74 -114.31
N LEU A 60 86.21 -50.67 -114.63
CA LEU A 60 86.44 -49.54 -113.72
C LEU A 60 85.13 -48.78 -113.41
N THR A 61 84.22 -48.69 -114.37
CA THR A 61 82.91 -48.05 -114.18
C THR A 61 82.08 -48.85 -113.17
N SER A 62 81.99 -50.18 -113.33
CA SER A 62 81.32 -51.04 -112.34
C SER A 62 82.01 -51.05 -110.96
N GLN A 63 83.34 -50.86 -110.89
CA GLN A 63 84.02 -50.66 -109.61
C GLN A 63 83.63 -49.33 -108.95
N LEU A 64 83.51 -48.24 -109.71
CA LEU A 64 83.06 -46.94 -109.21
C LEU A 64 81.56 -46.98 -108.81
N GLU A 65 80.71 -47.67 -109.56
CA GLU A 65 79.30 -47.88 -109.22
C GLU A 65 79.15 -48.67 -107.91
N ASN A 66 79.92 -49.75 -107.74
CA ASN A 66 79.95 -50.53 -106.50
C ASN A 66 80.44 -49.67 -105.31
N LEU A 67 81.52 -48.91 -105.47
CA LEU A 67 82.02 -48.00 -104.42
C LEU A 67 81.01 -46.90 -104.09
N HIS A 68 80.29 -46.37 -105.09
CA HIS A 68 79.25 -45.37 -104.86
C HIS A 68 78.09 -45.96 -104.05
N PHE A 69 77.61 -47.16 -104.40
CA PHE A 69 76.59 -47.89 -103.65
C PHE A 69 77.04 -48.23 -102.22
N GLU A 70 78.30 -48.61 -102.02
CA GLU A 70 78.87 -48.82 -100.68
C GLU A 70 78.93 -47.53 -99.85
N ILE A 71 79.27 -46.40 -100.46
CA ILE A 71 79.27 -45.08 -99.82
C ILE A 71 77.84 -44.64 -99.46
N GLU A 72 76.87 -44.78 -100.37
CA GLU A 72 75.47 -44.44 -100.09
C GLU A 72 74.89 -45.31 -98.98
N ARG A 73 75.14 -46.63 -99.03
CA ARG A 73 74.75 -47.57 -97.97
C ARG A 73 75.42 -47.22 -96.63
N GLY A 74 76.68 -46.80 -96.66
CA GLY A 74 77.41 -46.30 -95.49
C GLY A 74 76.79 -45.03 -94.89
N GLN A 75 76.53 -44.02 -95.72
CA GLN A 75 75.88 -42.78 -95.30
C GLN A 75 74.48 -43.02 -94.74
N GLN A 76 73.68 -43.87 -95.38
CA GLN A 76 72.33 -44.19 -94.91
C GLN A 76 72.36 -44.96 -93.59
N LYS A 77 73.32 -45.87 -93.39
CA LYS A 77 73.55 -46.54 -92.12
C LYS A 77 73.96 -45.55 -91.02
N ILE A 78 74.88 -44.62 -91.30
CA ILE A 78 75.28 -43.57 -90.35
C ILE A 78 74.09 -42.66 -89.97
N ARG A 79 73.24 -42.27 -90.94
CA ARG A 79 72.01 -41.51 -90.65
C ARG A 79 71.06 -42.28 -89.73
N GLN A 80 70.85 -43.57 -89.97
CA GLN A 80 70.00 -44.41 -89.11
C GLN A 80 70.60 -44.59 -87.70
N GLU A 81 71.92 -44.76 -87.59
CA GLU A 81 72.60 -44.87 -86.30
C GLU A 81 72.53 -43.55 -85.50
N LEU A 82 72.66 -42.40 -86.16
CA LEU A 82 72.47 -41.08 -85.54
C LEU A 82 71.01 -40.83 -85.13
N GLU A 83 70.04 -41.15 -85.99
CA GLU A 83 68.61 -41.00 -85.70
C GLU A 83 68.16 -41.88 -84.51
N VAL A 84 68.71 -43.10 -84.40
CA VAL A 84 68.47 -43.98 -83.25
C VAL A 84 69.16 -43.45 -81.98
N ALA A 85 70.38 -42.94 -82.08
CA ALA A 85 71.09 -42.35 -80.94
C ALA A 85 70.39 -41.08 -80.41
N GLU A 86 69.94 -40.19 -81.31
CA GLU A 86 69.19 -38.99 -80.95
C GLU A 86 67.86 -39.35 -80.27
N LYS A 87 67.13 -40.34 -80.80
CA LYS A 87 65.89 -40.85 -80.18
C LYS A 87 66.13 -41.51 -78.82
N SER A 88 67.25 -42.21 -78.62
CA SER A 88 67.62 -42.74 -77.31
C SER A 88 67.90 -41.61 -76.32
N HIS A 89 68.76 -40.65 -76.70
CA HIS A 89 69.14 -39.53 -75.85
C HIS A 89 67.95 -38.63 -75.49
N LEU A 90 67.06 -38.33 -76.45
CA LEU A 90 65.80 -37.60 -76.20
C LEU A 90 64.94 -38.34 -75.18
N LYS A 91 64.77 -39.65 -75.32
CA LYS A 91 64.01 -40.46 -74.36
C LYS A 91 64.68 -40.53 -72.98
N GLU A 92 65.99 -40.72 -72.91
CA GLU A 92 66.76 -40.70 -71.66
C GLU A 92 66.67 -39.35 -70.94
N LEU A 93 66.53 -38.26 -71.68
CA LEU A 93 66.35 -36.91 -71.14
C LEU A 93 64.90 -36.66 -70.70
N GLU A 94 63.92 -37.15 -71.47
CA GLU A 94 62.49 -37.12 -71.11
C GLU A 94 62.20 -37.95 -69.84
N ASP A 95 62.73 -39.17 -69.77
CA ASP A 95 62.55 -40.08 -68.62
C ASP A 95 63.30 -39.57 -67.37
N ARG A 96 64.45 -38.89 -67.53
CA ARG A 96 65.13 -38.18 -66.44
C ARG A 96 64.30 -37.03 -65.89
N ILE A 97 63.77 -36.16 -66.74
CA ILE A 97 62.90 -35.03 -66.32
C ILE A 97 61.64 -35.56 -65.62
N LYS A 98 61.03 -36.65 -66.10
CA LYS A 98 59.92 -37.32 -65.40
C LYS A 98 60.32 -37.82 -64.01
N GLN A 99 61.53 -38.38 -63.87
CA GLN A 99 62.02 -38.88 -62.59
C GLN A 99 62.37 -37.74 -61.62
N GLU A 100 62.94 -36.64 -62.11
CA GLU A 100 63.24 -35.42 -61.35
C GLU A 100 61.95 -34.76 -60.85
N HIS A 101 61.00 -34.44 -61.74
CA HIS A 101 59.69 -33.90 -61.35
C HIS A 101 58.91 -34.83 -60.41
N LYS A 102 59.02 -36.16 -60.56
CA LYS A 102 58.40 -37.11 -59.63
C LYS A 102 59.02 -37.03 -58.24
N ALA A 103 60.35 -36.95 -58.14
CA ALA A 103 61.05 -36.82 -56.86
C ALA A 103 60.77 -35.46 -56.18
N GLU A 104 60.68 -34.37 -56.94
CA GLU A 104 60.26 -33.06 -56.45
C GLU A 104 58.81 -33.09 -55.92
N LEU A 105 57.89 -33.77 -56.62
CA LEU A 105 56.50 -33.88 -56.18
C LEU A 105 56.36 -34.82 -54.96
N GLU A 106 57.13 -35.91 -54.89
CA GLU A 106 57.17 -36.81 -53.74
C GLU A 106 57.77 -36.12 -52.49
N THR A 107 58.80 -35.28 -52.65
CA THR A 107 59.36 -34.47 -51.55
C THR A 107 58.41 -33.36 -51.12
N LEU A 108 57.86 -32.57 -52.05
CA LEU A 108 56.88 -31.52 -51.72
C LEU A 108 55.63 -32.09 -51.00
N ASN A 109 55.15 -33.27 -51.41
CA ASN A 109 54.01 -33.92 -50.76
C ASN A 109 54.36 -34.45 -49.35
N LYS A 110 55.59 -34.93 -49.14
CA LYS A 110 56.09 -35.31 -47.81
C LYS A 110 56.24 -34.10 -46.90
N ASP A 111 56.85 -33.01 -47.38
CA ASP A 111 57.05 -31.78 -46.62
C ASP A 111 55.69 -31.13 -46.27
N HIS A 112 54.71 -31.22 -47.17
CA HIS A 112 53.32 -30.80 -46.90
C HIS A 112 52.66 -31.65 -45.81
N GLN A 113 52.80 -32.99 -45.88
CA GLN A 113 52.29 -33.90 -44.85
C GLN A 113 52.94 -33.63 -43.48
N GLU A 114 54.25 -33.44 -43.42
CA GLU A 114 54.97 -33.08 -42.19
C GLU A 114 54.53 -31.71 -41.66
N ALA A 115 54.26 -30.72 -42.52
CA ALA A 115 53.71 -29.44 -42.10
C ALA A 115 52.29 -29.57 -41.51
N LEU A 116 51.43 -30.41 -42.10
CA LEU A 116 50.08 -30.70 -41.58
C LEU A 116 50.14 -31.44 -40.23
N GLU A 117 51.03 -32.43 -40.10
CA GLU A 117 51.22 -33.17 -38.84
C GLU A 117 51.73 -32.25 -37.73
N ASN A 118 52.74 -31.41 -38.00
CA ASN A 118 53.25 -30.42 -37.05
C ASN A 118 52.16 -29.41 -36.63
N LEU A 119 51.36 -28.89 -37.57
CA LEU A 119 50.22 -28.03 -37.25
C LEU A 119 49.16 -28.75 -36.40
N SER A 120 48.89 -30.03 -36.67
CA SER A 120 47.95 -30.82 -35.86
C SER A 120 48.44 -31.00 -34.41
N VAL A 121 49.74 -31.25 -34.22
CA VAL A 121 50.38 -31.37 -32.90
C VAL A 121 50.37 -30.02 -32.18
N GLU A 122 50.67 -28.92 -32.86
CA GLU A 122 50.60 -27.57 -32.28
C GLU A 122 49.16 -27.20 -31.86
N HIS A 123 48.16 -27.58 -32.67
CA HIS A 123 46.74 -27.37 -32.35
C HIS A 123 46.30 -28.22 -31.14
N ILE A 124 46.73 -29.48 -31.07
CA ILE A 124 46.45 -30.37 -29.91
C ILE A 124 47.12 -29.82 -28.64
N ALA A 125 48.37 -29.35 -28.74
CA ALA A 125 49.09 -28.75 -27.60
C ALA A 125 48.37 -27.49 -27.09
N LYS A 126 47.98 -26.57 -27.98
CA LYS A 126 47.21 -25.36 -27.61
C LYS A 126 45.85 -25.68 -27.01
N LEU A 127 45.16 -26.72 -27.51
CA LEU A 127 43.91 -27.19 -26.91
C LEU A 127 44.14 -27.74 -25.49
N GLY A 128 45.22 -28.49 -25.28
CA GLY A 128 45.64 -28.96 -23.96
C GLY A 128 45.97 -27.82 -22.99
N GLU A 129 46.78 -26.84 -23.41
CA GLU A 129 47.07 -25.65 -22.60
C GLU A 129 45.81 -24.86 -22.20
N VAL A 130 44.84 -24.77 -23.11
CA VAL A 130 43.55 -24.11 -22.86
C VAL A 130 42.66 -24.94 -21.91
N ASP A 131 42.66 -26.27 -22.02
CA ASP A 131 41.90 -27.14 -21.11
C ASP A 131 42.51 -27.18 -19.70
N ASP A 132 43.85 -27.18 -19.59
CA ASP A 132 44.57 -27.02 -18.32
C ASP A 132 44.27 -25.67 -17.66
N GLN A 133 44.22 -24.58 -18.44
CA GLN A 133 43.85 -23.24 -17.94
C GLN A 133 42.40 -23.19 -17.44
N HIS A 134 41.44 -23.75 -18.18
CA HIS A 134 40.06 -23.86 -17.70
C HIS A 134 39.95 -24.74 -16.46
N SER A 135 40.65 -25.88 -16.43
CA SER A 135 40.71 -26.80 -15.28
C SER A 135 41.39 -26.18 -14.05
N ALA A 136 42.35 -25.28 -14.23
CA ALA A 136 42.91 -24.47 -13.15
C ALA A 136 41.90 -23.43 -12.64
N ALA A 137 41.24 -22.69 -13.54
CA ALA A 137 40.24 -21.69 -13.18
C ALA A 137 39.02 -22.30 -12.46
N ILE A 138 38.55 -23.47 -12.88
CA ILE A 138 37.46 -24.21 -12.22
C ILE A 138 37.88 -24.59 -10.79
N ARG A 139 39.07 -25.16 -10.60
CA ARG A 139 39.60 -25.48 -9.25
C ARG A 139 39.74 -24.26 -8.35
N GLU A 140 40.09 -23.10 -8.91
CA GLU A 140 40.11 -21.82 -8.18
C GLU A 140 38.68 -21.41 -7.76
N LYS A 141 37.68 -21.52 -8.64
CA LYS A 141 36.28 -21.24 -8.30
C LYS A 141 35.73 -22.21 -7.24
N ASP A 142 36.03 -23.50 -7.34
CA ASP A 142 35.67 -24.48 -6.31
C ASP A 142 36.31 -24.17 -4.95
N SER A 143 37.56 -23.72 -4.94
CA SER A 143 38.23 -23.29 -3.70
C SER A 143 37.57 -22.05 -3.11
N ASN A 144 37.20 -21.07 -3.94
CA ASN A 144 36.48 -19.88 -3.48
C ASN A 144 35.07 -20.22 -2.96
N ILE A 145 34.34 -21.12 -3.62
CA ILE A 145 33.04 -21.61 -3.17
C ILE A 145 33.15 -22.28 -1.79
N LYS A 146 34.18 -23.13 -1.57
CA LYS A 146 34.44 -23.76 -0.27
C LYS A 146 34.79 -22.73 0.82
N ASN A 147 35.55 -21.69 0.48
CA ASN A 147 35.84 -20.59 1.41
C ASN A 147 34.56 -19.84 1.82
N PHE A 148 33.71 -19.48 0.85
CA PHE A 148 32.42 -18.83 1.15
C PHE A 148 31.45 -19.74 1.92
N GLN A 149 31.46 -21.05 1.67
CA GLN A 149 30.69 -22.02 2.47
C GLN A 149 31.16 -22.03 3.92
N ALA A 150 32.49 -22.04 4.17
CA ALA A 150 33.05 -21.97 5.51
C ALA A 150 32.70 -20.64 6.22
N GLU A 151 32.79 -19.51 5.51
CA GLU A 151 32.38 -18.19 6.01
C GLU A 151 30.89 -18.16 6.40
N ILE A 152 30.01 -18.69 5.53
CA ILE A 152 28.57 -18.83 5.81
C ILE A 152 28.34 -19.68 7.05
N THR A 153 29.04 -20.81 7.22
CA THR A 153 28.89 -21.64 8.44
C THR A 153 29.32 -20.88 9.70
N GLY A 154 30.45 -20.15 9.66
CA GLY A 154 30.90 -19.32 10.78
C GLY A 154 29.93 -18.18 11.13
N LEU A 155 29.31 -17.56 10.12
CA LEU A 155 28.26 -16.56 10.31
C LEU A 155 26.99 -17.17 10.90
N THR A 156 26.59 -18.38 10.51
CA THR A 156 25.44 -19.06 11.13
C THR A 156 25.71 -19.46 12.58
N GLU A 157 26.92 -19.93 12.91
CA GLU A 157 27.31 -20.16 14.30
C GLU A 157 27.27 -18.89 15.14
N LEU A 158 27.78 -17.78 14.61
CA LEU A 158 27.75 -16.48 15.29
C LEU A 158 26.31 -16.00 15.51
N ARG A 159 25.43 -16.19 14.51
CA ARG A 159 24.00 -15.88 14.63
C ARG A 159 23.35 -16.67 15.76
N CYS A 160 23.57 -17.98 15.83
CA CYS A 160 23.01 -18.82 16.91
C CYS A 160 23.59 -18.49 18.30
N LYS A 161 24.85 -18.06 18.38
CA LYS A 161 25.46 -17.56 19.63
C LYS A 161 24.78 -16.26 20.10
N LEU A 162 24.50 -15.33 19.18
CA LEU A 162 23.78 -14.08 19.46
C LEU A 162 22.30 -14.31 19.78
N GLU A 163 21.62 -15.23 19.08
CA GLU A 163 20.24 -15.65 19.39
C GLU A 163 20.14 -16.21 20.82
N MET A 164 21.12 -17.02 21.25
CA MET A 164 21.19 -17.55 22.61
C MET A 164 21.53 -16.47 23.66
N GLU A 165 22.44 -15.54 23.35
CA GLU A 165 22.77 -14.42 24.24
C GLU A 165 21.57 -13.47 24.43
N LEU A 166 20.82 -13.17 23.36
CA LEU A 166 19.59 -12.39 23.41
C LEU A 166 18.53 -13.07 24.28
N ALA A 167 18.24 -14.36 24.04
CA ALA A 167 17.26 -15.10 24.84
C ALA A 167 17.64 -15.16 26.34
N LEU A 168 18.93 -15.29 26.65
CA LEU A 168 19.43 -15.25 28.03
C LEU A 168 19.28 -13.84 28.64
N LYS A 169 19.51 -12.77 27.87
CA LYS A 169 19.29 -11.39 28.33
C LYS A 169 17.82 -11.04 28.48
N GLU A 170 16.95 -11.55 27.63
CA GLU A 170 15.49 -11.45 27.79
C GLU A 170 15.07 -12.13 29.11
N SER A 171 15.54 -13.35 29.38
CA SER A 171 15.31 -14.05 30.64
C SER A 171 15.81 -13.29 31.87
N GLU A 172 17.02 -12.72 31.84
CA GLU A 172 17.52 -11.84 32.91
C GLU A 172 16.60 -10.63 33.13
N THR A 173 16.12 -10.01 32.04
CA THR A 173 15.21 -8.85 32.19
C THR A 173 13.84 -9.22 32.75
N GLU A 174 13.27 -10.38 32.40
CA GLU A 174 12.02 -10.84 33.03
C GLU A 174 12.21 -11.18 34.52
N GLU A 175 13.34 -11.79 34.91
CA GLU A 175 13.66 -12.01 36.33
C GLU A 175 13.73 -10.68 37.11
N THR A 176 14.41 -9.66 36.57
CA THR A 176 14.46 -8.34 37.21
C THR A 176 13.10 -7.62 37.27
N LYS A 177 12.20 -7.85 36.30
CA LYS A 177 10.82 -7.33 36.34
C LYS A 177 9.99 -8.03 37.43
N LEU A 178 10.11 -9.35 37.57
CA LEU A 178 9.42 -10.11 38.61
C LEU A 178 9.87 -9.66 40.00
N LEU A 179 11.18 -9.52 40.24
CA LEU A 179 11.72 -9.01 41.50
C LEU A 179 11.27 -7.56 41.80
N LEU A 180 11.14 -6.72 40.77
CA LEU A 180 10.61 -5.36 40.93
C LEU A 180 9.12 -5.36 41.29
N GLU A 181 8.31 -6.24 40.69
CA GLU A 181 6.88 -6.34 41.00
C GLU A 181 6.63 -6.96 42.38
N GLU A 182 7.45 -7.94 42.79
CA GLU A 182 7.44 -8.48 44.15
C GLU A 182 7.79 -7.38 45.17
N ALA A 183 8.83 -6.57 44.91
CA ALA A 183 9.20 -5.46 45.78
C ALA A 183 8.08 -4.40 45.90
N LYS A 184 7.36 -4.10 44.80
CA LYS A 184 6.15 -3.24 44.86
C LYS A 184 5.04 -3.88 45.69
N MET A 185 4.80 -5.18 45.55
CA MET A 185 3.77 -5.91 46.27
C MET A 185 4.07 -5.93 47.78
N GLN A 186 5.31 -6.23 48.17
CA GLN A 186 5.79 -6.13 49.54
C GLN A 186 5.65 -4.69 50.09
N GLN A 187 5.99 -3.66 49.29
CA GLN A 187 5.79 -2.26 49.67
C GLN A 187 4.30 -1.90 49.85
N ALA A 188 3.43 -2.38 48.97
CA ALA A 188 1.98 -2.15 49.05
C ALA A 188 1.35 -2.85 50.26
N GLU A 189 1.81 -4.05 50.61
CA GLU A 189 1.38 -4.77 51.81
C GLU A 189 1.90 -4.10 53.10
N ALA A 190 3.14 -3.59 53.11
CA ALA A 190 3.68 -2.79 54.21
C ALA A 190 2.90 -1.48 54.41
N VAL A 191 2.55 -0.77 53.34
CA VAL A 191 1.70 0.44 53.42
C VAL A 191 0.29 0.09 53.87
N LYS A 192 -0.30 -0.99 53.35
CA LYS A 192 -1.63 -1.46 53.74
C LYS A 192 -1.69 -1.80 55.23
N SER A 193 -0.75 -2.60 55.73
CA SER A 193 -0.72 -3.00 57.14
C SER A 193 -0.46 -1.84 58.09
N GLN A 194 0.33 -0.84 57.69
CA GLN A 194 0.46 0.42 58.42
C GLN A 194 -0.88 1.19 58.47
N VAL A 195 -1.57 1.34 57.34
CA VAL A 195 -2.88 2.01 57.28
C VAL A 195 -3.94 1.25 58.09
N GLU A 196 -3.93 -0.08 58.09
CA GLU A 196 -4.82 -0.91 58.92
C GLU A 196 -4.54 -0.71 60.42
N ALA A 197 -3.26 -0.63 60.82
CA ALA A 197 -2.88 -0.34 62.20
C ALA A 197 -3.31 1.07 62.65
N ASP A 198 -3.00 2.11 61.85
CA ASP A 198 -3.39 3.50 62.14
C ASP A 198 -4.91 3.66 62.18
N THR A 199 -5.64 2.94 61.30
CA THR A 199 -7.11 2.88 61.31
C THR A 199 -7.65 2.17 62.57
N SER A 200 -6.96 1.15 63.08
CA SER A 200 -7.35 0.50 64.35
C SER A 200 -7.22 1.48 65.53
N VAL A 201 -6.08 2.18 65.64
CA VAL A 201 -5.85 3.19 66.69
C VAL A 201 -6.90 4.30 66.63
N LEU A 202 -7.18 4.84 65.44
CA LEU A 202 -8.19 5.89 65.29
C LEU A 202 -9.62 5.40 65.65
N ASN A 203 -9.95 4.13 65.38
CA ASN A 203 -11.21 3.53 65.82
C ASN A 203 -11.28 3.35 67.34
N GLU A 204 -10.17 3.02 68.01
CA GLU A 204 -10.09 2.97 69.48
C GLU A 204 -10.25 4.36 70.09
N GLU A 205 -9.60 5.39 69.55
CA GLU A 205 -9.78 6.79 69.96
C GLU A 205 -11.24 7.25 69.78
N LEU A 206 -11.85 6.97 68.63
CA LEU A 206 -13.27 7.26 68.38
C LEU A 206 -14.20 6.51 69.35
N ALA A 207 -13.88 5.27 69.72
CA ALA A 207 -14.64 4.51 70.72
C ALA A 207 -14.51 5.12 72.12
N VAL A 208 -13.32 5.60 72.50
CA VAL A 208 -13.11 6.33 73.76
C VAL A 208 -13.89 7.65 73.79
N VAL A 209 -13.81 8.46 72.72
CA VAL A 209 -14.57 9.72 72.62
C VAL A 209 -16.08 9.46 72.64
N LYS A 210 -16.56 8.45 71.92
CA LYS A 210 -17.99 8.05 71.95
C LYS A 210 -18.43 7.62 73.35
N LYS A 211 -17.59 6.91 74.10
CA LYS A 211 -17.87 6.54 75.49
C LYS A 211 -17.88 7.75 76.43
N GLN A 212 -16.97 8.71 76.25
CA GLN A 212 -16.98 9.97 77.00
C GLN A 212 -18.24 10.79 76.73
N LEU A 213 -18.68 10.88 75.46
CA LEU A 213 -19.95 11.53 75.08
C LEU A 213 -21.16 10.82 75.67
N GLN A 214 -21.18 9.48 75.71
CA GLN A 214 -22.25 8.72 76.37
C GLN A 214 -22.30 9.04 77.87
N ILE A 215 -21.16 8.99 78.57
CA ILE A 215 -21.09 9.31 80.01
C ILE A 215 -21.57 10.75 80.26
N LYS A 216 -21.18 11.72 79.43
CA LYS A 216 -21.67 13.10 79.54
C LYS A 216 -23.18 13.22 79.30
N ASN A 217 -23.75 12.42 78.40
CA ASN A 217 -25.21 12.41 78.19
C ASN A 217 -25.95 11.71 79.35
N GLU A 218 -25.36 10.71 79.98
CA GLU A 218 -25.88 10.06 81.19
C GLU A 218 -25.84 11.04 82.38
N GLU A 219 -24.73 11.77 82.57
CA GLU A 219 -24.63 12.88 83.53
C GLU A 219 -25.70 13.95 83.27
N TYR A 220 -25.87 14.44 82.03
CA TYR A 220 -26.89 15.46 81.73
C TYR A 220 -28.33 15.00 81.99
N GLU A 221 -28.68 13.73 81.78
CA GLU A 221 -30.01 13.23 82.16
C GLU A 221 -30.17 13.02 83.67
N VAL A 222 -29.08 12.77 84.42
CA VAL A 222 -29.09 12.82 85.89
C VAL A 222 -29.29 14.25 86.37
N ASP A 223 -28.52 15.23 85.88
CA ASP A 223 -28.70 16.66 86.20
C ASP A 223 -30.14 17.13 85.91
N LEU A 224 -30.69 16.72 84.76
CA LEU A 224 -32.09 17.00 84.41
C LEU A 224 -33.08 16.27 85.33
N ALA A 225 -32.82 15.03 85.75
CA ALA A 225 -33.65 14.30 86.70
C ALA A 225 -33.62 14.90 88.11
N GLU A 226 -32.46 15.39 88.57
CA GLU A 226 -32.32 16.13 89.81
C GLU A 226 -33.06 17.46 89.73
N LEU A 227 -32.90 18.24 88.65
CA LEU A 227 -33.65 19.49 88.43
C LEU A 227 -35.16 19.25 88.37
N ARG A 228 -35.63 18.23 87.63
CA ARG A 228 -37.05 17.79 87.61
C ARG A 228 -37.55 17.35 88.99
N THR A 229 -36.67 17.03 89.94
CA THR A 229 -37.02 16.62 91.30
C THR A 229 -37.01 17.80 92.26
N LEU A 230 -36.01 18.69 92.17
CA LEU A 230 -35.96 19.94 92.91
C LEU A 230 -37.15 20.84 92.54
N MET A 231 -37.50 20.95 91.25
CA MET A 231 -38.71 21.65 90.81
C MET A 231 -40.01 21.02 91.34
N ARG A 232 -40.04 19.71 91.61
CA ARG A 232 -41.20 19.08 92.27
C ARG A 232 -41.25 19.44 93.75
N ILE A 233 -40.13 19.31 94.45
CA ILE A 233 -40.01 19.69 95.88
C ILE A 233 -40.40 21.15 96.09
N GLU A 234 -39.90 22.09 95.28
CA GLU A 234 -40.23 23.52 95.37
C GLU A 234 -41.72 23.77 95.12
N LYS A 235 -42.30 23.12 94.10
CA LYS A 235 -43.73 23.21 93.80
C LYS A 235 -44.59 22.58 94.90
N ASP A 236 -44.15 21.48 95.53
CA ASP A 236 -44.84 20.85 96.65
C ASP A 236 -44.70 21.68 97.94
N HIS A 237 -43.55 22.32 98.18
CA HIS A 237 -43.32 23.25 99.28
C HIS A 237 -44.22 24.50 99.18
N CYS A 238 -44.34 25.09 97.99
CA CYS A 238 -45.24 26.21 97.72
C CYS A 238 -46.73 25.81 97.89
N ILE A 239 -47.08 24.56 97.55
CA ILE A 239 -48.42 24.01 97.86
C ILE A 239 -48.61 23.83 99.37
N SER A 240 -47.62 23.35 100.11
CA SER A 240 -47.66 23.29 101.57
C SER A 240 -47.83 24.68 102.19
N GLU A 241 -47.04 25.69 101.80
CA GLU A 241 -47.22 27.07 102.30
C GLU A 241 -48.60 27.68 101.96
N LEU A 242 -49.23 27.24 100.86
CA LEU A 242 -50.61 27.60 100.51
C LEU A 242 -51.64 26.89 101.41
N VAL A 243 -51.43 25.61 101.70
CA VAL A 243 -52.30 24.81 102.58
C VAL A 243 -52.16 25.26 104.03
N ASP A 244 -50.93 25.41 104.55
CA ASP A 244 -50.65 25.82 105.92
C ASP A 244 -51.28 27.19 106.21
N ARG A 245 -51.13 28.18 105.32
CA ARG A 245 -51.81 29.48 105.44
C ARG A 245 -53.34 29.35 105.37
N HIS A 246 -53.87 28.46 104.55
CA HIS A 246 -55.32 28.24 104.49
C HIS A 246 -55.86 27.51 105.73
N GLU A 247 -55.06 26.64 106.35
CA GLU A 247 -55.38 26.03 107.64
C GLU A 247 -55.27 27.06 108.78
N GLU A 248 -54.28 27.96 108.77
CA GLU A 248 -54.19 29.11 109.68
C GLU A 248 -55.42 30.02 109.55
N GLU A 249 -55.76 30.47 108.33
CA GLU A 249 -56.98 31.24 108.03
C GLU A 249 -58.24 30.51 108.52
N THR A 250 -58.36 29.21 108.24
CA THR A 250 -59.50 28.39 108.67
C THR A 250 -59.56 28.23 110.18
N ASN A 251 -58.42 28.12 110.87
CA ASN A 251 -58.36 28.05 112.32
C ASN A 251 -58.67 29.41 112.97
N VAL A 252 -58.25 30.53 112.38
CA VAL A 252 -58.66 31.88 112.81
C VAL A 252 -60.17 32.04 112.67
N LEU A 253 -60.74 31.73 111.50
CA LEU A 253 -62.20 31.77 111.26
C LEU A 253 -62.97 30.83 112.21
N ARG A 254 -62.44 29.63 112.50
CA ARG A 254 -63.04 28.69 113.46
C ARG A 254 -63.01 29.24 114.90
N ASN A 255 -61.91 29.85 115.31
CA ASN A 255 -61.80 30.51 116.62
C ASN A 255 -62.75 31.72 116.73
N GLU A 256 -62.90 32.48 115.65
CA GLU A 256 -63.83 33.62 115.57
C GLU A 256 -65.29 33.17 115.62
N ILE A 257 -65.65 32.08 114.92
CA ILE A 257 -66.95 31.41 115.05
C ILE A 257 -67.19 30.94 116.48
N SER A 258 -66.26 30.22 117.11
CA SER A 258 -66.44 29.76 118.50
C SER A 258 -66.48 30.90 119.51
N SER A 259 -65.83 32.03 119.24
CA SER A 259 -65.97 33.26 120.04
C SER A 259 -67.38 33.85 119.91
N LEU A 260 -67.93 33.88 118.69
CA LEU A 260 -69.31 34.31 118.44
C LEU A 260 -70.34 33.33 119.06
N GLU A 261 -70.13 32.02 118.98
CA GLU A 261 -70.97 31.01 119.66
C GLU A 261 -70.96 31.20 121.19
N GLN A 262 -69.78 31.46 121.78
CA GLN A 262 -69.65 31.73 123.20
C GLN A 262 -70.30 33.06 123.60
N GLN A 263 -70.23 34.09 122.75
CA GLN A 263 -70.95 35.35 122.92
C GLN A 263 -72.47 35.14 122.86
N VAL A 264 -72.96 34.37 121.88
CA VAL A 264 -74.39 34.01 121.75
C VAL A 264 -74.87 33.27 122.99
N GLN A 265 -74.18 32.22 123.44
CA GLN A 265 -74.55 31.49 124.68
C GLN A 265 -74.56 32.41 125.91
N ASN A 266 -73.65 33.38 126.00
CA ASN A 266 -73.65 34.34 127.12
C ASN A 266 -74.81 35.33 127.02
N THR A 267 -75.17 35.80 125.82
CA THR A 267 -76.40 36.60 125.65
C THR A 267 -77.67 35.79 125.93
N GLU A 268 -77.69 34.49 125.61
CA GLU A 268 -78.80 33.58 125.88
C GLU A 268 -78.95 33.30 127.39
N ARG A 269 -77.84 33.03 128.10
CA ARG A 269 -77.83 32.96 129.58
C ARG A 269 -78.38 34.24 130.21
N ASN A 270 -77.90 35.40 129.77
CA ASN A 270 -78.39 36.70 130.26
C ASN A 270 -79.90 36.88 129.98
N TYR A 271 -80.40 36.41 128.84
CA TYR A 271 -81.83 36.46 128.50
C TYR A 271 -82.67 35.53 129.39
N VAL A 272 -82.16 34.32 129.68
CA VAL A 272 -82.80 33.37 130.60
C VAL A 272 -82.82 33.90 132.03
N GLU A 273 -81.72 34.48 132.52
CA GLU A 273 -81.67 35.12 133.84
C GLU A 273 -82.64 36.32 133.95
N GLN A 274 -82.73 37.17 132.91
CA GLN A 274 -83.72 38.25 132.85
C GLN A 274 -85.16 37.72 132.85
N GLN A 275 -85.45 36.68 132.06
CA GLN A 275 -86.77 36.05 132.01
C GLN A 275 -87.15 35.40 133.36
N GLN A 276 -86.19 34.76 134.03
CA GLN A 276 -86.38 34.16 135.35
C GLN A 276 -86.59 35.24 136.43
N LYS A 277 -85.91 36.38 136.33
CA LYS A 277 -86.09 37.55 137.22
C LYS A 277 -87.47 38.20 137.03
N HIS A 278 -87.88 38.47 135.79
CA HIS A 278 -89.23 39.00 135.51
C HIS A 278 -90.34 38.03 135.94
N LYS A 279 -90.10 36.71 135.90
CA LYS A 279 -91.02 35.72 136.44
C LYS A 279 -91.15 35.83 137.97
N GLN A 280 -90.03 35.97 138.70
CA GLN A 280 -90.07 36.22 140.15
C GLN A 280 -90.73 37.55 140.51
N GLU A 281 -90.55 38.60 139.70
CA GLU A 281 -91.21 39.91 139.88
C GLU A 281 -92.73 39.81 139.66
N LEU A 282 -93.19 39.00 138.68
CA LEU A 282 -94.61 38.67 138.48
C LEU A 282 -95.19 37.83 139.62
N ASP A 283 -94.49 36.79 140.08
CA ASP A 283 -94.94 35.95 141.19
C ASP A 283 -95.05 36.76 142.50
N GLN A 284 -94.17 37.74 142.73
CA GLN A 284 -94.26 38.69 143.84
C GLN A 284 -95.44 39.67 143.71
N GLN A 285 -95.72 40.18 142.51
CA GLN A 285 -96.91 41.01 142.27
C GLN A 285 -98.20 40.20 142.49
N ALA A 286 -98.25 38.94 142.06
CA ALA A 286 -99.40 38.06 142.28
C ALA A 286 -99.65 37.80 143.78
N ALA A 287 -98.59 37.57 144.56
CA ALA A 287 -98.69 37.40 146.01
C ALA A 287 -99.23 38.65 146.72
N ALA A 288 -98.66 39.83 146.43
CA ALA A 288 -99.09 41.10 147.03
C ALA A 288 -100.54 41.44 146.69
N LEU A 289 -100.98 41.20 145.44
CA LEU A 289 -102.35 41.44 145.00
C LEU A 289 -103.34 40.44 145.64
N ASN A 290 -102.88 39.26 146.06
CA ASN A 290 -103.70 38.30 146.78
C ASN A 290 -103.86 38.66 148.28
N GLU A 291 -102.81 39.16 148.94
CA GLU A 291 -102.92 39.73 150.30
C GLU A 291 -103.84 40.95 150.35
N GLU A 292 -103.83 41.79 149.32
CA GLU A 292 -104.71 42.96 149.24
C GLU A 292 -106.19 42.57 149.06
N ASN A 293 -106.47 41.54 148.23
CA ASN A 293 -107.81 40.96 148.12
C ASN A 293 -108.28 40.32 149.45
N GLU A 294 -107.41 39.65 150.20
CA GLU A 294 -107.77 39.10 151.52
C GLU A 294 -108.13 40.18 152.55
N LYS A 295 -107.49 41.36 152.49
CA LYS A 295 -107.89 42.50 153.34
C LYS A 295 -109.24 43.06 152.94
N GLN A 296 -109.43 43.34 151.64
CA GLN A 296 -110.70 43.88 151.13
C GLN A 296 -111.89 42.95 151.44
N LEU A 297 -111.68 41.63 151.39
CA LEU A 297 -112.72 40.65 151.76
C LEU A 297 -113.12 40.73 153.24
N ARG A 298 -112.18 41.01 154.16
CA ARG A 298 -112.48 41.21 155.59
C ARG A 298 -113.14 42.57 155.86
N GLU A 299 -112.74 43.62 155.14
CA GLU A 299 -113.34 44.94 155.27
C GLU A 299 -114.80 44.95 154.78
N PHE A 300 -115.10 44.26 153.68
CA PHE A 300 -116.48 44.04 153.22
C PHE A 300 -117.34 43.29 154.24
N GLN A 301 -116.80 42.24 154.89
CA GLN A 301 -117.50 41.50 155.94
C GLN A 301 -117.80 42.32 157.21
N GLY A 302 -117.03 43.39 157.46
CA GLY A 302 -117.34 44.38 158.50
C GLY A 302 -118.50 45.30 158.10
N LEU A 303 -118.40 45.92 156.91
CA LEU A 303 -119.39 46.88 156.41
C LEU A 303 -120.81 46.30 156.30
N GLU A 304 -120.92 45.01 155.94
CA GLU A 304 -122.21 44.33 155.80
C GLU A 304 -122.97 44.16 157.14
N GLN A 305 -122.25 44.07 158.27
CA GLN A 305 -122.87 44.02 159.61
C GLN A 305 -123.30 45.41 160.11
N GLU A 306 -122.56 46.47 159.76
CA GLU A 306 -122.95 47.85 160.09
C GLU A 306 -124.20 48.29 159.30
N LEU A 307 -124.31 47.92 158.02
CA LEU A 307 -125.48 48.26 157.21
C LEU A 307 -126.78 47.62 157.75
N LEU A 308 -126.72 46.39 158.28
CA LEU A 308 -127.87 45.73 158.91
C LEU A 308 -128.36 46.46 160.18
N THR A 309 -127.47 47.09 160.95
CA THR A 309 -127.86 47.89 162.12
C THR A 309 -128.34 49.29 161.73
N VAL A 310 -127.77 49.92 160.68
CA VAL A 310 -128.22 51.21 160.16
C VAL A 310 -129.63 51.14 159.56
N VAL A 311 -129.97 50.06 158.84
CA VAL A 311 -131.34 49.85 158.31
C VAL A 311 -132.39 49.81 159.43
N SER A 312 -132.07 49.18 160.57
CA SER A 312 -132.97 49.13 161.73
C SER A 312 -133.22 50.50 162.38
N ASN A 313 -132.30 51.46 162.23
CA ASN A 313 -132.41 52.80 162.81
C ASN A 313 -133.14 53.78 161.88
N LEU A 314 -132.81 53.77 160.58
CA LEU A 314 -133.45 54.65 159.58
C LEU A 314 -134.96 54.38 159.43
N GLN A 315 -135.40 53.15 159.72
CA GLN A 315 -136.82 52.77 159.70
C GLN A 315 -137.62 53.36 160.88
N ALA A 316 -136.96 53.80 161.96
CA ALA A 316 -137.58 54.58 163.03
C ALA A 316 -137.64 56.09 162.70
N GLU A 317 -136.58 56.63 162.08
CA GLU A 317 -136.41 58.08 161.92
C GLU A 317 -137.23 58.68 160.75
N ASN A 318 -137.42 57.94 159.65
CA ASN A 318 -138.16 58.46 158.49
C ASN A 318 -139.69 58.60 158.74
N ASN A 319 -140.22 57.90 159.76
CA ASN A 319 -141.57 58.14 160.28
C ASN A 319 -141.73 59.54 160.92
N LEU A 320 -140.62 60.20 161.29
CA LEU A 320 -140.61 61.51 161.94
C LEU A 320 -140.46 62.67 160.94
N LEU A 321 -139.83 62.44 159.79
CA LEU A 321 -139.54 63.46 158.78
C LEU A 321 -140.60 63.60 157.65
N SER A 322 -141.61 62.73 157.62
CA SER A 322 -142.84 62.90 156.80
C SER A 322 -143.74 64.07 157.25
N LYS A 323 -143.15 65.15 157.78
CA LYS A 323 -143.87 66.28 158.39
C LYS A 323 -143.21 67.66 158.18
N LYS A 324 -142.15 67.80 157.34
CA LYS A 324 -141.44 69.10 157.22
C LYS A 324 -140.65 69.41 155.90
N LEU A 325 -141.32 69.48 154.74
CA LEU A 325 -140.96 70.22 153.47
C LEU A 325 -139.64 69.79 152.71
N GLU A 326 -139.25 70.01 151.41
CA GLU A 326 -139.74 70.50 150.07
C GLU A 326 -138.62 71.42 149.33
N GLN A 327 -137.87 71.06 148.17
CA GLN A 327 -137.15 71.88 146.99
C GLN A 327 -135.59 71.57 146.21
N ASP A 328 -135.25 70.91 144.90
CA ASP A 328 -134.21 70.90 143.51
C ASP A 328 -132.72 70.20 142.80
N ARG A 329 -132.32 69.95 141.36
CA ARG A 329 -130.97 69.77 140.28
C ARG A 329 -130.28 68.67 139.05
N GLN A 330 -129.07 68.71 138.15
CA GLN A 330 -128.49 67.97 136.70
C GLN A 330 -126.90 67.83 135.88
N ALA A 331 -126.39 67.02 134.71
CA ALA A 331 -124.98 66.94 133.72
C ALA A 331 -124.48 65.94 132.30
N VAL A 332 -123.33 65.97 131.32
CA VAL A 332 -122.71 65.03 130.01
C VAL A 332 -121.32 65.19 128.88
N GLU A 333 -120.64 64.22 127.95
CA GLU A 333 -119.73 64.17 126.47
C GLU A 333 -118.32 63.28 125.81
N LYS A 334 -117.75 63.15 124.42
CA LYS A 334 -116.52 62.27 123.59
C LYS A 334 -115.83 62.46 121.95
N ASP A 335 -114.95 61.89 120.88
CA ASP A 335 -113.88 60.78 120.13
C ASP A 335 -113.05 61.01 118.58
N SER A 336 -112.21 60.36 117.50
CA SER A 336 -110.97 59.36 116.90
C SER A 336 -110.39 59.11 115.23
N GLU A 337 -109.16 58.50 114.59
CA GLU A 337 -108.61 58.00 113.03
C GLU A 337 -106.99 57.54 112.48
N LYS A 338 -106.18 57.07 111.28
CA LYS A 338 -105.91 56.30 109.79
C LYS A 338 -104.40 55.85 108.94
N LYS A 339 -104.08 55.33 107.57
CA LYS A 339 -102.75 54.64 106.73
C LYS A 339 -102.42 54.53 104.99
N GLU A 340 -101.53 53.95 103.93
CA GLU A 340 -100.22 53.07 103.27
C GLU A 340 -99.79 52.95 101.54
N ALA A 341 -98.89 52.33 100.51
CA ALA A 341 -97.53 51.54 99.86
C ALA A 341 -97.19 51.29 98.13
N ALA A 342 -96.28 50.66 97.11
CA ALA A 342 -94.89 49.94 96.47
C ALA A 342 -94.63 49.54 94.76
N LYS A 343 -93.70 48.92 93.75
CA LYS A 343 -92.26 48.31 93.11
C LYS A 343 -92.07 47.64 91.47
N VAL A 344 -91.12 47.09 90.43
CA VAL A 344 -89.66 46.84 89.60
C VAL A 344 -89.52 45.90 88.09
N LEU A 345 -88.62 45.36 87.01
CA LEU A 345 -87.14 45.00 86.24
C LEU A 345 -86.76 44.61 84.54
N SER A 346 -85.68 43.84 83.85
CA SER A 346 -85.07 43.71 82.27
C SER A 346 -84.21 42.45 81.33
N PRO A 347 -83.26 42.42 80.15
CA PRO A 347 -82.93 41.45 78.80
C PRO A 347 -81.45 40.94 77.94
N GLU A 348 -81.23 40.26 76.64
CA GLU A 348 -79.94 39.59 75.74
C GLU A 348 -79.87 39.19 74.02
N ALA A 349 -79.06 38.57 72.91
CA ALA A 349 -77.79 37.69 72.23
C ALA A 349 -77.23 37.57 70.54
N PHE A 350 -76.25 36.68 69.85
CA PHE A 350 -75.60 36.55 68.29
C PHE A 350 -74.70 35.27 67.45
N LYS A 351 -74.23 35.11 66.03
CA LYS A 351 -73.16 34.11 65.17
C LYS A 351 -72.86 33.83 63.45
N GLY A 352 -71.72 33.24 62.70
CA GLY A 352 -71.46 32.58 61.17
C GLY A 352 -70.04 32.26 60.18
N LEU A 353 -69.80 31.38 59.00
CA LEU A 353 -68.56 31.13 57.88
C LEU A 353 -68.31 29.91 56.62
N GLU A 354 -67.50 29.87 55.37
CA GLU A 354 -66.90 28.70 54.31
C GLU A 354 -66.12 28.78 52.72
N GLN A 355 -65.37 27.74 51.98
CA GLN A 355 -65.05 27.14 50.46
C GLN A 355 -63.95 27.35 49.19
N GLN A 356 -62.61 27.02 49.06
CA GLN A 356 -61.78 27.31 47.76
C GLN A 356 -60.48 26.51 47.25
N LYS A 357 -60.39 25.16 47.12
CA LYS A 357 -59.11 24.42 46.78
C LYS A 357 -58.85 23.98 45.31
N GLU A 358 -59.88 23.71 44.50
CA GLU A 358 -59.75 22.89 43.27
C GLU A 358 -59.26 23.63 42.00
N GLU A 359 -59.13 24.96 42.02
CA GLU A 359 -58.98 25.76 40.80
C GLU A 359 -57.55 25.83 40.23
N MET A 360 -56.54 25.40 41.00
CA MET A 360 -55.12 25.55 40.65
C MET A 360 -54.61 24.50 39.64
N GLU A 361 -55.16 23.29 39.65
CA GLU A 361 -54.54 22.11 39.02
C GLU A 361 -54.65 22.12 37.48
N LYS A 362 -55.72 22.72 36.93
CA LYS A 362 -55.96 22.77 35.47
C LYS A 362 -54.94 23.59 34.66
N ARG A 363 -54.09 24.41 35.29
CA ARG A 363 -53.23 25.37 34.58
C ARG A 363 -51.88 24.81 34.07
N LEU A 364 -51.49 23.59 34.44
CA LEU A 364 -50.17 23.04 34.07
C LEU A 364 -50.17 22.19 32.78
N LEU A 365 -51.27 21.51 32.45
CA LEU A 365 -51.33 20.58 31.31
C LEU A 365 -51.35 21.26 29.93
N GLU A 366 -51.85 22.50 29.83
CA GLU A 366 -51.89 23.26 28.56
C GLU A 366 -50.49 23.55 28.00
N LYS A 367 -49.46 23.60 28.87
CA LYS A 367 -48.13 24.13 28.54
C LYS A 367 -47.19 23.14 27.85
N ILE A 368 -47.56 21.85 27.81
CA ILE A 368 -46.79 20.81 27.11
C ILE A 368 -47.13 20.80 25.60
N ARG A 369 -48.37 21.17 25.24
CA ARG A 369 -48.90 21.12 23.86
C ARG A 369 -48.32 22.16 22.88
N GLN A 370 -47.37 23.00 23.33
CA GLN A 370 -46.81 24.10 22.53
C GLN A 370 -45.40 23.82 21.99
N LEU A 371 -44.74 22.72 22.38
CA LEU A 371 -43.37 22.39 21.98
C LEU A 371 -43.26 21.32 20.88
N GLU A 372 -44.35 20.67 20.48
CA GLU A 372 -44.34 19.67 19.38
C GLU A 372 -44.33 20.31 17.97
N ASN A 373 -44.44 21.64 17.85
CA ASN A 373 -44.49 22.38 16.58
C ASN A 373 -43.10 22.84 16.05
N GLU A 374 -42.00 22.21 16.49
CA GLU A 374 -40.64 22.64 16.15
C GLU A 374 -40.13 22.13 14.79
N LEU A 375 -40.88 21.25 14.10
CA LEU A 375 -40.45 20.57 12.87
C LEU A 375 -41.40 20.75 11.67
N SER A 376 -41.46 21.98 11.16
CA SER A 376 -41.91 22.26 9.78
C SER A 376 -41.14 23.45 9.19
N GLU A 377 -40.99 23.47 7.85
CA GLU A 377 -40.47 24.59 7.04
C GLU A 377 -39.04 25.09 7.33
N ARG A 378 -38.06 24.17 7.27
CA ARG A 378 -36.65 24.51 6.97
C ARG A 378 -36.07 23.67 5.81
N GLN A 379 -36.42 24.00 4.56
CA GLN A 379 -35.75 23.54 3.33
C GLN A 379 -35.84 24.61 2.20
N SER A 380 -34.83 24.70 1.30
CA SER A 380 -34.58 25.84 0.36
C SER A 380 -33.84 25.39 -0.95
N SER A 381 -33.54 26.26 -1.96
CA SER A 381 -33.42 25.87 -3.41
C SER A 381 -32.29 26.46 -4.35
N LYS A 382 -31.64 25.63 -5.25
CA LYS A 382 -30.82 25.80 -6.55
C LYS A 382 -29.44 26.58 -6.63
N SER A 383 -28.56 26.73 -7.68
CA SER A 383 -28.37 26.45 -9.19
C SER A 383 -26.91 26.86 -9.71
N ASP A 384 -26.29 26.72 -10.93
CA ASP A 384 -26.24 25.84 -12.18
C ASP A 384 -25.07 26.24 -13.22
N GLU A 385 -24.48 25.30 -14.05
CA GLU A 385 -23.69 25.37 -15.38
C GLU A 385 -22.39 26.27 -15.66
N GLY A 386 -21.55 26.20 -16.75
CA GLY A 386 -21.35 25.27 -17.93
C GLY A 386 -20.37 25.65 -19.14
N LEU A 387 -19.62 24.67 -19.75
CA LEU A 387 -19.18 24.40 -21.20
C LEU A 387 -18.08 25.11 -22.15
N SER A 388 -17.34 24.32 -23.02
CA SER A 388 -16.83 24.53 -24.49
C SER A 388 -15.30 24.38 -25.00
N LEU A 389 -14.95 24.45 -26.36
CA LEU A 389 -13.80 23.74 -27.15
C LEU A 389 -13.13 24.30 -28.54
N HIS A 390 -11.98 23.72 -29.10
CA HIS A 390 -11.43 23.48 -30.56
C HIS A 390 -10.24 24.22 -31.43
N ALA A 391 -9.85 23.83 -32.73
CA ALA A 391 -8.52 24.07 -33.54
C ALA A 391 -8.38 23.95 -35.19
N GLU A 392 -7.20 24.12 -35.95
CA GLU A 392 -6.66 23.64 -37.38
C GLU A 392 -5.79 24.50 -38.49
N GLY A 393 -5.30 24.03 -39.73
CA GLY A 393 -4.42 24.72 -40.86
C GLY A 393 -3.88 24.03 -42.27
N GLN A 394 -3.15 24.66 -43.32
CA GLN A 394 -2.67 24.09 -44.73
C GLN A 394 -1.58 24.81 -45.77
N ALA A 395 -1.20 24.32 -47.04
CA ALA A 395 -0.14 24.79 -48.13
C ALA A 395 -0.26 24.24 -49.68
N GLY A 396 0.46 24.37 -50.91
CA GLY A 396 1.71 24.87 -51.73
C GLY A 396 1.69 24.50 -53.35
N ALA A 397 2.54 24.56 -54.48
CA ALA A 397 3.88 25.06 -55.16
C ALA A 397 4.09 24.83 -56.80
N GLY A 398 5.20 25.21 -57.61
CA GLY A 398 5.47 24.95 -59.16
C GLY A 398 6.76 25.50 -60.03
N THR A 399 7.11 25.18 -61.38
CA THR A 399 8.30 25.74 -62.29
C THR A 399 8.46 25.78 -63.97
N PRO A 400 9.47 25.27 -64.86
CA PRO A 400 10.19 25.96 -66.08
C PRO A 400 10.61 25.27 -67.55
N LEU A 401 11.30 25.91 -68.61
CA LEU A 401 11.82 25.34 -70.00
C LEU A 401 12.85 26.15 -71.04
N SER A 402 13.35 25.67 -72.28
CA SER A 402 14.34 26.30 -73.36
C SER A 402 14.59 25.65 -74.84
N LEU A 403 15.58 26.03 -75.75
CA LEU A 403 16.08 25.39 -77.07
C LEU A 403 17.52 25.78 -77.67
N ASP A 404 18.29 24.83 -78.31
CA ASP A 404 19.64 24.97 -79.03
C ASP A 404 19.92 23.77 -80.02
N SER A 405 20.83 23.84 -81.04
CA SER A 405 21.00 22.72 -82.03
C SER A 405 22.25 22.50 -82.94
N ALA A 406 23.17 23.46 -83.21
CA ALA A 406 24.25 23.24 -84.24
C ALA A 406 25.66 23.02 -83.66
N LEU A 407 25.94 23.59 -82.48
CA LEU A 407 27.04 23.19 -81.59
C LEU A 407 26.99 21.68 -81.26
N GLN A 408 25.81 21.09 -81.40
CA GLN A 408 25.40 19.74 -81.05
C GLN A 408 26.34 18.64 -81.58
N GLU A 409 26.76 18.66 -82.85
CA GLU A 409 27.30 17.46 -83.51
C GLU A 409 28.76 17.16 -83.16
N HIS A 410 29.64 18.16 -83.13
CA HIS A 410 31.00 17.96 -82.62
C HIS A 410 30.99 17.74 -81.09
N LEU A 411 30.06 18.39 -80.36
CA LEU A 411 29.77 18.02 -78.99
C LEU A 411 29.30 16.56 -78.89
N GLN A 412 28.64 15.99 -79.90
CA GLN A 412 28.08 14.64 -79.85
C GLN A 412 29.15 13.55 -79.86
N GLN A 413 30.28 13.76 -80.54
CA GLN A 413 31.37 12.77 -80.60
C GLN A 413 32.31 12.85 -79.39
N GLU A 414 32.62 14.05 -78.87
CA GLU A 414 33.25 14.17 -77.55
C GLU A 414 32.32 13.70 -76.43
N ARG A 415 31.01 14.00 -76.52
CA ARG A 415 29.97 13.39 -75.64
C ARG A 415 30.08 11.88 -75.72
N ALA A 416 30.07 11.23 -76.88
CA ALA A 416 30.12 9.76 -76.97
C ALA A 416 31.34 9.15 -76.25
N SER A 417 32.53 9.75 -76.38
CA SER A 417 33.73 9.28 -75.68
C SER A 417 33.68 9.55 -74.17
N MET A 418 33.31 10.76 -73.76
CA MET A 418 33.11 11.14 -72.36
C MET A 418 32.00 10.34 -71.70
N GLN A 419 30.95 10.01 -72.44
CA GLN A 419 29.77 9.26 -72.02
C GLN A 419 30.10 7.79 -71.85
N SER A 420 30.88 7.15 -72.74
CA SER A 420 31.39 5.80 -72.49
C SER A 420 32.28 5.73 -71.25
N LYS A 421 33.10 6.77 -71.00
CA LYS A 421 33.93 6.88 -69.79
C LYS A 421 33.10 7.18 -68.54
N MET A 422 32.02 7.95 -68.68
CA MET A 422 31.04 8.23 -67.64
C MET A 422 30.20 6.99 -67.30
N GLU A 423 29.77 6.20 -68.29
CA GLU A 423 29.08 4.92 -68.13
C GLU A 423 29.96 3.88 -67.43
N LEU A 424 31.28 3.88 -67.68
CA LEU A 424 32.21 3.02 -66.95
C LEU A 424 32.33 3.43 -65.47
N LEU A 425 32.49 4.73 -65.21
CA LEU A 425 32.53 5.28 -63.84
C LEU A 425 31.16 5.14 -63.13
N GLU A 426 30.07 5.23 -63.86
CA GLU A 426 28.70 5.03 -63.37
C GLU A 426 28.44 3.56 -63.08
N LYS A 427 28.94 2.61 -63.88
CA LYS A 427 28.94 1.18 -63.52
C LYS A 427 29.73 0.93 -62.24
N GLN A 428 30.97 1.43 -62.13
CA GLN A 428 31.76 1.28 -60.91
C GLN A 428 31.08 1.93 -59.69
N LYS A 429 30.46 3.10 -59.85
CA LYS A 429 29.69 3.75 -58.79
C LYS A 429 28.41 3.00 -58.45
N ASN A 430 27.72 2.40 -59.41
CA ASN A 430 26.56 1.55 -59.17
C ASN A 430 26.96 0.25 -58.48
N GLU A 431 28.09 -0.36 -58.83
CA GLU A 431 28.66 -1.53 -58.13
C GLU A 431 29.07 -1.18 -56.69
N GLU A 432 29.78 -0.05 -56.48
CA GLU A 432 30.05 0.49 -55.13
C GLU A 432 28.75 0.75 -54.34
N ILE A 433 27.74 1.36 -54.95
CA ILE A 433 26.45 1.66 -54.31
C ILE A 433 25.67 0.38 -53.98
N GLN A 434 25.74 -0.67 -54.81
CA GLN A 434 25.11 -1.95 -54.52
C GLN A 434 25.87 -2.72 -53.42
N ASN A 435 27.20 -2.66 -53.41
CA ASN A 435 28.01 -3.21 -52.33
C ASN A 435 27.75 -2.48 -51.00
N LEU A 436 27.67 -1.14 -51.03
CA LEU A 436 27.29 -0.33 -49.87
C LEU A 436 25.86 -0.59 -49.41
N LYS A 437 24.89 -0.75 -50.33
CA LYS A 437 23.52 -1.19 -49.98
C LYS A 437 23.52 -2.55 -49.31
N THR A 438 24.24 -3.52 -49.86
CA THR A 438 24.30 -4.89 -49.34
C THR A 438 24.94 -4.91 -47.94
N SER A 439 26.04 -4.17 -47.76
CA SER A 439 26.69 -3.99 -46.45
C SER A 439 25.77 -3.28 -45.46
N LEU A 440 25.08 -2.21 -45.87
CA LEU A 440 24.14 -1.47 -45.01
C LEU A 440 22.93 -2.32 -44.60
N ILE A 441 22.42 -3.17 -45.50
CA ILE A 441 21.34 -4.13 -45.18
C ILE A 441 21.85 -5.17 -44.18
N ALA A 442 23.05 -5.73 -44.37
CA ALA A 442 23.65 -6.68 -43.43
C ALA A 442 23.92 -6.04 -42.05
N GLU A 443 24.39 -4.80 -42.02
CA GLU A 443 24.61 -4.03 -40.79
C GLU A 443 23.29 -3.69 -40.08
N GLN A 444 22.27 -3.25 -40.82
CA GLN A 444 20.93 -2.99 -40.28
C GLN A 444 20.28 -4.28 -39.73
N GLN A 445 20.42 -5.40 -40.42
CA GLN A 445 19.92 -6.70 -39.94
C GLN A 445 20.66 -7.16 -38.67
N THR A 446 21.99 -6.95 -38.61
CA THR A 446 22.82 -7.28 -37.44
C THR A 446 22.46 -6.39 -36.25
N ASN A 447 22.33 -5.08 -36.46
CA ASN A 447 21.89 -4.13 -35.43
C ASN A 447 20.47 -4.44 -34.94
N PHE A 448 19.54 -4.75 -35.85
CA PHE A 448 18.16 -5.13 -35.52
C PHE A 448 18.14 -6.42 -34.68
N ASN A 449 18.83 -7.48 -35.11
CA ASN A 449 18.93 -8.74 -34.35
C ASN A 449 19.56 -8.53 -32.97
N THR A 450 20.57 -7.66 -32.87
CA THR A 450 21.24 -7.36 -31.59
C THR A 450 20.32 -6.57 -30.64
N VAL A 451 19.55 -5.60 -31.16
CA VAL A 451 18.54 -4.88 -30.36
C VAL A 451 17.40 -5.81 -29.96
N LEU A 452 16.88 -6.62 -30.89
CA LEU A 452 15.83 -7.62 -30.63
C LEU A 452 16.24 -8.60 -29.53
N THR A 453 17.49 -9.08 -29.55
CA THR A 453 18.03 -9.98 -28.52
C THR A 453 18.15 -9.28 -27.17
N ARG A 454 18.63 -8.03 -27.13
CA ARG A 454 18.68 -7.22 -25.89
C ARG A 454 17.29 -6.96 -25.30
N GLU A 455 16.30 -6.62 -26.13
CA GLU A 455 14.93 -6.39 -25.66
C GLU A 455 14.20 -7.70 -25.29
N LYS A 456 14.53 -8.84 -25.94
CA LYS A 456 14.07 -10.17 -25.48
C LYS A 456 14.59 -10.46 -24.09
N LEU A 457 15.90 -10.35 -23.86
CA LEU A 457 16.53 -10.59 -22.57
C LEU A 457 15.97 -9.69 -21.46
N LYS A 458 15.72 -8.40 -21.74
CA LYS A 458 15.03 -7.49 -20.80
C LYS A 458 13.62 -7.95 -20.47
N LYS A 459 12.81 -8.34 -21.46
CA LYS A 459 11.46 -8.87 -21.23
C LYS A 459 11.49 -10.15 -20.40
N GLU A 460 12.40 -11.05 -20.73
CA GLU A 460 12.62 -12.33 -20.05
C GLU A 460 13.02 -12.11 -18.58
N GLN A 461 13.92 -11.14 -18.31
CA GLN A 461 14.25 -10.73 -16.95
C GLN A 461 13.07 -10.09 -16.20
N ILE A 462 12.28 -9.21 -16.85
CA ILE A 462 11.07 -8.63 -16.24
C ILE A 462 10.02 -9.71 -15.94
N ILE A 463 9.87 -10.73 -16.79
CA ILE A 463 8.98 -11.88 -16.57
C ILE A 463 9.46 -12.68 -15.35
N ASN A 464 10.77 -12.95 -15.23
CA ASN A 464 11.33 -13.63 -14.07
C ASN A 464 11.12 -12.83 -12.78
N ASP A 465 11.40 -11.53 -12.80
CA ASP A 465 11.14 -10.58 -11.71
C ASP A 465 9.68 -10.53 -11.26
N LEU A 466 8.73 -10.69 -12.18
CA LEU A 466 7.30 -10.74 -11.89
C LEU A 466 6.85 -12.11 -11.40
N THR A 467 7.43 -13.19 -11.94
CA THR A 467 7.15 -14.58 -11.53
C THR A 467 7.65 -14.84 -10.11
N GLU A 468 8.82 -14.32 -9.76
CA GLU A 468 9.37 -14.42 -8.40
C GLU A 468 8.52 -13.63 -7.38
N LYS A 469 8.03 -12.44 -7.77
CA LYS A 469 7.09 -11.65 -6.95
C LYS A 469 5.74 -12.36 -6.79
N LEU A 470 5.21 -12.96 -7.87
CA LEU A 470 3.98 -13.76 -7.82
C LEU A 470 4.14 -14.95 -6.86
N HIS A 471 5.23 -15.73 -6.98
CA HIS A 471 5.50 -16.85 -6.10
C HIS A 471 5.62 -16.44 -4.62
N LYS A 472 6.26 -15.30 -4.32
CA LYS A 472 6.30 -14.72 -2.96
C LYS A 472 4.91 -14.35 -2.43
N VAL A 473 4.04 -13.79 -3.27
CA VAL A 473 2.65 -13.48 -2.89
C VAL A 473 1.83 -14.75 -2.67
N THR A 474 1.93 -15.75 -3.56
CA THR A 474 1.26 -17.04 -3.40
C THR A 474 1.70 -17.76 -2.12
N GLN A 475 3.01 -17.81 -1.84
CA GLN A 475 3.52 -18.42 -0.61
C GLN A 475 3.06 -17.67 0.65
N GLN A 476 2.85 -16.34 0.57
CA GLN A 476 2.26 -15.61 1.70
C GLN A 476 0.77 -15.94 1.85
N GLN A 477 0.02 -16.00 0.75
CA GLN A 477 -1.40 -16.39 0.75
C GLN A 477 -1.62 -17.82 1.30
N GLU A 478 -0.67 -18.74 1.07
CA GLU A 478 -0.68 -20.09 1.66
C GLU A 478 -0.45 -20.06 3.18
N LYS A 479 0.47 -19.22 3.69
CA LYS A 479 0.67 -19.01 5.14
C LYS A 479 -0.54 -18.35 5.79
N ASP A 480 -1.10 -17.34 5.15
CA ASP A 480 -2.28 -16.62 5.62
C ASP A 480 -3.50 -17.56 5.65
N LYS A 481 -3.66 -18.44 4.64
CA LYS A 481 -4.67 -19.51 4.65
C LYS A 481 -4.47 -20.45 5.83
N ALA A 482 -3.26 -20.96 6.05
CA ALA A 482 -2.97 -21.88 7.15
C ALA A 482 -3.23 -21.24 8.52
N LEU A 483 -2.89 -19.96 8.69
CA LEU A 483 -3.21 -19.19 9.90
C LEU A 483 -4.72 -19.02 10.10
N ILE A 484 -5.48 -18.75 9.04
CA ILE A 484 -6.95 -18.68 9.10
C ILE A 484 -7.56 -20.05 9.45
N GLU A 485 -6.96 -21.14 8.95
CA GLU A 485 -7.35 -22.53 9.23
C GLU A 485 -7.17 -22.82 10.73
N THR A 486 -5.98 -22.62 11.31
CA THR A 486 -5.73 -22.76 12.75
C THR A 486 -6.62 -21.85 13.62
N LEU A 487 -6.77 -20.57 13.26
CA LEU A 487 -7.66 -19.66 14.00
C LEU A 487 -9.15 -20.06 13.91
N SER A 488 -9.54 -20.83 12.89
CA SER A 488 -10.89 -21.40 12.79
C SER A 488 -11.05 -22.66 13.66
N GLU A 489 -10.01 -23.48 13.78
CA GLU A 489 -9.95 -24.62 14.70
C GLU A 489 -9.99 -24.15 16.16
N ASP A 490 -9.13 -23.19 16.54
CA ASP A 490 -9.13 -22.54 17.86
C ASP A 490 -10.52 -21.99 18.22
N ARG A 491 -11.14 -21.27 17.27
CA ARG A 491 -12.49 -20.72 17.45
C ARG A 491 -13.55 -21.82 17.61
N ALA A 492 -13.43 -22.93 16.89
CA ALA A 492 -14.33 -24.07 17.04
C ALA A 492 -14.15 -24.74 18.42
N SER A 493 -12.90 -24.93 18.86
CA SER A 493 -12.57 -25.46 20.18
C SER A 493 -13.11 -24.60 21.32
N VAL A 494 -12.90 -23.27 21.27
CA VAL A 494 -13.44 -22.32 22.26
C VAL A 494 -14.98 -22.30 22.26
N MET A 495 -15.62 -22.42 21.09
CA MET A 495 -17.08 -22.53 21.01
C MET A 495 -17.60 -23.86 21.58
N GLN A 496 -16.86 -24.96 21.44
CA GLN A 496 -17.19 -26.25 22.02
C GLN A 496 -16.99 -26.26 23.54
N GLU A 497 -15.89 -25.68 24.05
CA GLU A 497 -15.65 -25.49 25.47
C GLU A 497 -16.71 -24.59 26.10
N LYS A 498 -17.03 -23.45 25.48
CA LYS A 498 -18.14 -22.59 25.90
C LYS A 498 -19.46 -23.35 25.99
N LYS A 499 -19.81 -24.15 24.98
CA LYS A 499 -21.02 -24.98 24.97
C LYS A 499 -21.00 -26.00 26.12
N HIS A 500 -19.87 -26.65 26.36
CA HIS A 500 -19.70 -27.57 27.49
C HIS A 500 -19.90 -26.84 28.83
N LEU A 501 -19.32 -25.66 29.03
CA LEU A 501 -19.49 -24.85 30.24
C LEU A 501 -20.93 -24.33 30.41
N GLU A 502 -21.63 -23.99 29.32
CA GLU A 502 -23.06 -23.65 29.36
C GLU A 502 -23.93 -24.85 29.77
N GLU A 503 -23.59 -26.06 29.30
CA GLU A 503 -24.22 -27.33 29.72
C GLU A 503 -23.90 -27.68 31.19
N GLU A 504 -22.65 -27.52 31.63
CA GLU A 504 -22.21 -27.67 33.03
C GLU A 504 -23.00 -26.74 33.97
N LEU A 505 -23.12 -25.47 33.59
CA LEU A 505 -23.81 -24.43 34.36
C LEU A 505 -25.32 -24.68 34.40
N ASN A 506 -25.93 -25.10 33.28
CA ASN A 506 -27.33 -25.48 33.23
C ASN A 506 -27.63 -26.78 34.02
N ARG A 507 -26.69 -27.73 34.04
CA ARG A 507 -26.73 -28.91 34.91
C ARG A 507 -26.69 -28.50 36.39
N LEU A 508 -25.76 -27.63 36.79
CA LEU A 508 -25.68 -27.10 38.16
C LEU A 508 -26.96 -26.37 38.59
N ARG A 509 -27.53 -25.52 37.72
CA ARG A 509 -28.83 -24.88 37.96
C ARG A 509 -29.95 -25.89 38.15
N SER A 510 -29.98 -26.95 37.34
CA SER A 510 -30.95 -28.04 37.47
C SER A 510 -30.80 -28.79 38.80
N THR A 511 -29.56 -29.10 39.22
CA THR A 511 -29.27 -29.72 40.53
C THR A 511 -29.65 -28.81 41.70
N ALA A 512 -29.41 -27.49 41.59
CA ALA A 512 -29.81 -26.52 42.60
C ALA A 512 -31.34 -26.40 42.74
N LEU A 513 -32.08 -26.42 41.63
CA LEU A 513 -33.55 -26.42 41.64
C LEU A 513 -34.12 -27.71 42.28
N VAL A 514 -33.53 -28.87 42.01
CA VAL A 514 -33.90 -30.14 42.68
C VAL A 514 -33.57 -30.09 44.18
N SER A 515 -32.46 -29.45 44.57
CA SER A 515 -32.09 -29.26 45.97
C SER A 515 -33.02 -28.31 46.73
N SER A 516 -33.79 -27.47 46.03
CA SER A 516 -34.74 -26.51 46.61
C SER A 516 -36.12 -27.10 46.93
N ALA A 517 -36.37 -28.38 46.65
CA ALA A 517 -37.69 -29.02 46.75
C ALA A 517 -38.13 -29.43 48.18
N TYR A 518 -37.37 -29.06 49.23
CA TYR A 518 -37.52 -29.59 50.59
C TYR A 518 -38.06 -28.62 51.65
N PHE A 519 -38.74 -27.53 51.28
CA PHE A 519 -39.53 -26.73 52.24
C PHE A 519 -40.91 -26.31 51.74
N THR A 520 -41.91 -26.64 52.57
CA THR A 520 -43.24 -26.03 52.68
C THR A 520 -43.41 -25.62 54.17
N PRO A 521 -44.38 -24.75 54.59
CA PRO A 521 -45.62 -24.39 53.88
C PRO A 521 -46.07 -22.91 53.93
N ASN A 522 -47.24 -22.70 53.30
CA ASN A 522 -48.35 -21.80 53.67
C ASN A 522 -48.43 -20.36 53.10
N PRO A 523 -49.66 -19.89 52.74
CA PRO A 523 -49.92 -18.53 52.23
C PRO A 523 -50.68 -17.63 53.24
N SER A 524 -50.64 -16.31 53.02
CA SER A 524 -51.77 -15.37 53.29
C SER A 524 -51.41 -13.93 52.91
N ALA A 525 -52.43 -13.15 52.50
CA ALA A 525 -52.56 -11.68 52.61
C ALA A 525 -51.48 -10.74 51.98
N GLN A 526 -51.79 -9.55 51.45
CA GLN A 526 -53.07 -8.98 50.98
C GLN A 526 -52.78 -7.86 49.97
N GLU A 527 -53.82 -7.27 49.37
CA GLU A 527 -53.72 -6.12 48.46
C GLU A 527 -53.27 -4.82 49.16
N GLY A 528 -52.70 -3.89 48.38
CA GLY A 528 -52.15 -2.61 48.88
C GLY A 528 -51.99 -1.58 47.76
N THR A 529 -53.06 -1.32 47.02
CA THR A 529 -53.10 -0.40 45.86
C THR A 529 -53.40 1.03 46.27
N GLU A 530 -52.65 2.02 45.74
CA GLU A 530 -53.02 3.44 45.48
C GLU A 530 -51.73 4.23 45.12
N ALA A 531 -51.68 5.26 44.27
CA ALA A 531 -52.51 5.76 43.15
C ALA A 531 -51.53 6.43 42.13
N GLY A 532 -51.75 6.50 40.80
CA GLY A 532 -52.70 7.40 40.11
C GLY A 532 -52.37 8.88 40.36
N GLY A 533 -52.00 9.75 39.41
CA GLY A 533 -51.80 9.75 37.93
C GLY A 533 -51.35 11.18 37.51
N ALA A 534 -51.24 11.62 36.24
CA ALA A 534 -51.36 10.99 34.93
C ALA A 534 -50.75 11.91 33.82
N ALA A 535 -50.55 11.36 32.60
CA ALA A 535 -50.36 12.05 31.30
C ALA A 535 -49.07 12.88 31.03
N ALA A 536 -48.51 12.94 29.82
CA ALA A 536 -48.64 12.07 28.61
C ALA A 536 -47.56 12.39 27.55
N ALA A 537 -47.13 11.40 26.75
CA ALA A 537 -46.68 11.51 25.34
C ALA A 537 -46.43 10.11 24.71
N ALA A 538 -46.42 10.04 23.36
CA ALA A 538 -46.06 8.94 22.43
C ALA A 538 -45.78 7.50 22.96
N ARG A 539 -46.47 6.42 22.51
CA ARG A 539 -46.35 5.71 21.19
C ARG A 539 -44.92 5.18 20.87
N ALA A 540 -44.71 3.92 20.46
CA ALA A 540 -45.63 2.79 20.23
C ALA A 540 -44.93 1.41 20.36
N LEU A 541 -45.71 0.32 20.31
CA LEU A 541 -45.31 -1.10 20.52
C LEU A 541 -44.63 -1.73 19.28
N PRO A 542 -44.07 -2.96 19.42
CA PRO A 542 -44.91 -4.13 19.13
C PRO A 542 -44.93 -5.24 20.21
N VAL A 543 -46.04 -5.99 20.22
CA VAL A 543 -46.35 -7.22 20.98
C VAL A 543 -46.44 -8.33 19.92
N ALA A 544 -45.62 -9.39 19.90
CA ALA A 544 -45.54 -10.58 20.77
C ALA A 544 -46.63 -11.66 20.53
N GLY A 545 -46.22 -12.93 20.51
CA GLY A 545 -47.06 -14.13 20.30
C GLY A 545 -46.94 -14.76 18.88
N ALA A 546 -46.97 -16.08 18.70
CA ALA A 546 -46.96 -17.18 19.67
C ALA A 546 -46.47 -18.52 19.04
N CYS A 547 -46.17 -19.49 19.93
CA CYS A 547 -45.81 -20.92 19.78
C CYS A 547 -46.29 -21.66 18.50
N TYR A 548 -45.64 -22.71 17.96
CA TYR A 548 -44.65 -23.70 18.47
C TYR A 548 -43.53 -23.93 17.39
N SER A 549 -42.70 -24.99 17.27
CA SER A 549 -42.57 -26.33 17.89
C SER A 549 -41.15 -26.93 17.71
N ASP A 550 -40.92 -28.08 18.35
CA ASP A 550 -39.77 -29.02 18.24
C ASP A 550 -40.35 -30.46 18.01
N PRO A 551 -39.60 -31.59 17.89
CA PRO A 551 -38.14 -31.81 17.83
C PRO A 551 -37.63 -32.87 16.79
N VAL A 552 -36.32 -33.20 16.89
CA VAL A 552 -35.62 -34.49 16.59
C VAL A 552 -34.74 -34.62 15.31
N SER A 553 -33.53 -35.16 15.56
CA SER A 553 -32.42 -35.61 14.69
C SER A 553 -32.78 -36.61 13.58
N GLU A 554 -31.98 -36.82 12.53
CA GLU A 554 -30.76 -37.67 12.46
C GLU A 554 -29.88 -37.23 11.24
N THR A 555 -28.55 -37.15 11.25
CA THR A 555 -27.46 -38.10 11.64
C THR A 555 -27.01 -39.00 10.48
N GLU A 556 -25.69 -38.99 10.19
CA GLU A 556 -24.96 -39.90 9.28
C GLU A 556 -25.26 -39.78 7.76
N ARG A 557 -24.38 -40.17 6.80
CA ARG A 557 -23.10 -40.93 6.87
C ARG A 557 -22.15 -40.62 5.68
N LEU A 558 -20.86 -40.87 5.89
CA LEU A 558 -19.80 -41.23 4.92
C LEU A 558 -19.38 -40.23 3.81
N ALA A 559 -18.14 -39.78 3.91
CA ALA A 559 -17.26 -39.61 2.74
C ALA A 559 -16.85 -41.00 2.18
N SER A 560 -16.47 -41.07 0.90
CA SER A 560 -15.71 -42.21 0.33
C SER A 560 -14.91 -41.78 -0.88
N VAL A 561 -13.68 -42.30 -0.98
CA VAL A 561 -12.72 -42.04 -2.05
C VAL A 561 -12.90 -43.07 -3.18
N ALA A 562 -12.87 -42.61 -4.43
CA ALA A 562 -12.57 -43.45 -5.59
C ALA A 562 -11.90 -42.59 -6.69
N ALA A 563 -10.89 -43.14 -7.35
CA ALA A 563 -10.17 -42.46 -8.44
C ALA A 563 -10.60 -43.00 -9.82
N ILE A 564 -10.52 -42.16 -10.84
CA ILE A 564 -10.48 -42.54 -12.26
C ILE A 564 -9.23 -41.88 -12.88
N ARG A 565 -8.66 -42.52 -13.89
CA ARG A 565 -7.36 -42.18 -14.48
C ARG A 565 -7.46 -41.23 -15.69
N GLU A 566 -6.30 -40.66 -16.00
CA GLU A 566 -5.71 -40.44 -17.34
C GLU A 566 -6.59 -40.81 -18.57
N ASP A 567 -6.72 -39.89 -19.52
CA ASP A 567 -6.23 -40.10 -20.89
C ASP A 567 -5.90 -38.76 -21.59
N GLU A 568 -5.27 -38.80 -22.77
CA GLU A 568 -4.67 -37.67 -23.49
C GLU A 568 -5.59 -36.97 -24.54
N HIS A 569 -5.01 -35.95 -25.19
CA HIS A 569 -5.04 -35.71 -26.65
C HIS A 569 -5.90 -34.55 -27.25
N VAL A 570 -5.17 -33.50 -27.66
CA VAL A 570 -5.32 -32.51 -28.77
C VAL A 570 -6.51 -31.56 -28.96
N ASP A 571 -6.12 -30.37 -29.43
CA ASP A 571 -6.78 -29.39 -30.30
C ASP A 571 -8.01 -29.84 -31.12
N SER A 572 -9.01 -28.95 -31.21
CA SER A 572 -9.33 -28.30 -32.51
C SER A 572 -10.14 -27.01 -32.30
N ALA A 573 -9.97 -26.07 -33.22
CA ALA A 573 -10.61 -24.75 -33.21
C ALA A 573 -11.98 -24.71 -33.93
N VAL A 574 -12.65 -23.56 -33.76
CA VAL A 574 -13.79 -23.05 -34.56
C VAL A 574 -15.12 -23.81 -34.45
N GLU A 575 -16.09 -23.18 -33.80
CA GLU A 575 -17.34 -22.83 -34.49
C GLU A 575 -17.88 -21.47 -33.99
N ALA A 576 -18.85 -20.90 -34.69
CA ALA A 576 -19.38 -19.56 -34.47
C ALA A 576 -20.91 -19.52 -34.65
N SER A 577 -21.48 -18.33 -34.51
CA SER A 577 -22.79 -17.94 -35.06
C SER A 577 -24.09 -18.28 -34.30
N MET A 578 -24.60 -17.25 -33.61
CA MET A 578 -26.02 -16.83 -33.55
C MET A 578 -27.08 -17.71 -32.85
N VAL A 579 -28.16 -17.05 -32.40
CA VAL A 579 -29.33 -17.60 -31.66
C VAL A 579 -28.95 -17.98 -30.22
N THR A 580 -29.64 -17.57 -29.15
CA THR A 580 -31.03 -17.14 -28.93
C THR A 580 -31.22 -15.67 -28.53
N VAL A 581 -32.44 -15.14 -28.69
CA VAL A 581 -32.88 -13.82 -28.17
C VAL A 581 -33.80 -14.01 -26.94
N GLN A 582 -33.68 -15.14 -26.24
CA GLN A 582 -34.74 -15.66 -25.35
C GLN A 582 -34.34 -15.92 -23.89
N ASP A 583 -33.07 -15.69 -23.49
CA ASP A 583 -32.56 -16.04 -22.15
C ASP A 583 -32.38 -14.84 -21.19
N ASN A 584 -32.89 -13.66 -21.57
CA ASN A 584 -32.68 -12.38 -20.86
C ASN A 584 -33.48 -12.20 -19.54
N ILE A 585 -34.19 -13.21 -19.04
CA ILE A 585 -35.09 -13.09 -17.88
C ILE A 585 -34.51 -13.75 -16.60
N LEU A 586 -33.48 -14.58 -16.70
CA LEU A 586 -32.80 -15.20 -15.55
C LEU A 586 -31.28 -15.27 -15.71
N ILE A 587 -30.70 -14.15 -16.14
CA ILE A 587 -29.25 -13.91 -16.03
C ILE A 587 -28.94 -13.74 -14.54
N SER A 588 -28.40 -14.79 -13.90
CA SER A 588 -27.90 -14.72 -12.53
C SER A 588 -26.91 -13.56 -12.36
N GLU A 589 -26.92 -12.92 -11.19
CA GLU A 589 -26.07 -11.76 -10.86
C GLU A 589 -24.59 -12.01 -11.21
N GLU A 590 -24.11 -13.24 -11.02
CA GLU A 590 -22.74 -13.63 -11.35
C GLU A 590 -22.46 -13.60 -12.87
N LYS A 591 -23.42 -14.01 -13.72
CA LYS A 591 -23.30 -13.85 -15.19
C LYS A 591 -23.30 -12.38 -15.60
N GLN A 592 -24.09 -11.53 -14.92
CA GLN A 592 -24.12 -10.09 -15.18
C GLN A 592 -22.81 -9.41 -14.72
N ARG A 593 -22.21 -9.89 -13.63
CA ARG A 593 -20.89 -9.49 -13.13
C ARG A 593 -19.76 -9.89 -14.08
N ILE A 594 -19.79 -11.12 -14.61
CA ILE A 594 -18.83 -11.63 -15.60
C ILE A 594 -18.85 -10.73 -16.85
N LEU A 595 -20.03 -10.47 -17.44
CA LEU A 595 -20.18 -9.57 -18.60
C LEU A 595 -19.62 -8.15 -18.36
N LEU A 596 -19.76 -7.62 -17.14
CA LEU A 596 -19.20 -6.32 -16.78
C LEU A 596 -17.66 -6.37 -16.65
N LEU A 597 -17.12 -7.47 -16.11
CA LEU A 597 -15.68 -7.69 -15.99
C LEU A 597 -15.03 -7.91 -17.36
N GLU A 598 -15.62 -8.72 -18.23
CA GLU A 598 -15.17 -8.93 -19.62
C GLU A 598 -15.10 -7.61 -20.39
N ARG A 599 -16.15 -6.79 -20.30
CA ARG A 599 -16.19 -5.46 -20.93
C ARG A 599 -15.13 -4.51 -20.35
N THR A 600 -14.85 -4.61 -19.04
CA THR A 600 -13.81 -3.81 -18.38
C THR A 600 -12.40 -4.27 -18.78
N LEU A 601 -12.20 -5.59 -18.93
CA LEU A 601 -10.96 -6.19 -19.40
C LEU A 601 -10.65 -5.75 -20.83
N HIS A 602 -11.58 -5.88 -21.76
CA HIS A 602 -11.41 -5.44 -23.15
C HIS A 602 -11.03 -3.94 -23.24
N MET A 603 -11.69 -3.07 -22.47
CA MET A 603 -11.34 -1.64 -22.39
C MET A 603 -9.91 -1.40 -21.88
N LYS A 604 -9.41 -2.25 -20.97
CA LYS A 604 -8.04 -2.17 -20.45
C LYS A 604 -6.99 -2.79 -21.37
N GLU A 605 -7.33 -3.83 -22.11
CA GLU A 605 -6.48 -4.37 -23.18
C GLU A 605 -6.31 -3.36 -24.32
N GLU A 606 -7.38 -2.68 -24.72
CA GLU A 606 -7.32 -1.62 -25.73
C GLU A 606 -6.52 -0.40 -25.24
N GLU A 607 -6.70 0.02 -23.98
CA GLU A 607 -5.86 1.05 -23.37
C GLU A 607 -4.37 0.65 -23.34
N ASN A 608 -4.07 -0.58 -22.94
CA ASN A 608 -2.69 -1.11 -22.89
C ASN A 608 -2.08 -1.21 -24.30
N LYS A 609 -2.85 -1.64 -25.30
CA LYS A 609 -2.46 -1.65 -26.73
C LYS A 609 -2.13 -0.24 -27.23
N ARG A 610 -2.96 0.76 -26.89
CA ARG A 610 -2.73 2.18 -27.22
C ARG A 610 -1.48 2.75 -26.52
N LEU A 611 -1.27 2.42 -25.25
CA LEU A 611 -0.09 2.81 -24.49
C LEU A 611 1.18 2.15 -25.06
N SER A 612 1.12 0.87 -25.42
CA SER A 612 2.21 0.14 -26.08
C SER A 612 2.58 0.77 -27.42
N GLN A 613 1.59 1.14 -28.26
CA GLN A 613 1.82 1.84 -29.52
C GLN A 613 2.46 3.24 -29.31
N ARG A 614 2.06 3.95 -28.25
CA ARG A 614 2.68 5.23 -27.85
C ARG A 614 4.12 5.04 -27.36
N LEU A 615 4.42 3.98 -26.62
CA LEU A 615 5.76 3.64 -26.15
C LEU A 615 6.69 3.25 -27.33
N MET A 616 6.17 2.48 -28.30
CA MET A 616 6.92 2.13 -29.52
C MET A 616 7.26 3.38 -30.35
N SER A 617 6.29 4.27 -30.60
CA SER A 617 6.52 5.51 -31.35
C SER A 617 7.45 6.50 -30.64
N GLN A 618 7.37 6.60 -29.31
CA GLN A 618 8.33 7.36 -28.49
C GLN A 618 9.75 6.76 -28.57
N SER A 619 9.86 5.42 -28.51
CA SER A 619 11.15 4.73 -28.59
C SER A 619 11.82 4.98 -29.95
N MET A 620 11.10 4.76 -31.05
CA MET A 620 11.63 4.89 -32.42
C MET A 620 12.02 6.35 -32.77
N SER A 621 11.21 7.33 -32.37
CA SER A 621 11.55 8.76 -32.58
C SER A 621 12.82 9.18 -31.85
N SER A 622 13.12 8.58 -30.69
CA SER A 622 14.35 8.86 -29.94
C SER A 622 15.65 8.32 -30.58
N VAL A 623 15.55 7.40 -31.54
CA VAL A 623 16.70 6.77 -32.22
C VAL A 623 17.06 7.53 -33.50
N SER A 624 16.07 7.95 -34.30
CA SER A 624 16.25 8.56 -35.62
C SER A 624 17.05 9.87 -35.65
N SER A 625 17.25 10.53 -34.51
CA SER A 625 17.93 11.84 -34.43
C SER A 625 19.43 11.75 -34.10
N ARG A 626 19.90 10.65 -33.52
CA ARG A 626 21.16 10.62 -32.72
C ARG A 626 22.47 10.83 -33.49
N HIS A 627 22.44 10.77 -34.83
CA HIS A 627 23.62 10.89 -35.69
C HIS A 627 23.36 11.75 -36.94
N SER A 628 22.53 12.80 -36.85
CA SER A 628 22.44 13.74 -37.97
C SER A 628 23.75 14.53 -38.12
N ASP A 629 24.35 14.55 -39.30
CA ASP A 629 25.52 15.37 -39.70
C ASP A 629 25.24 16.91 -39.70
N LYS A 630 24.27 17.35 -38.89
CA LYS A 630 23.84 18.74 -38.73
C LYS A 630 24.64 19.41 -37.62
N ILE A 631 25.29 20.52 -37.94
CA ILE A 631 26.03 21.33 -36.98
C ILE A 631 25.01 22.13 -36.13
N ALA A 632 25.10 22.01 -34.80
CA ALA A 632 24.38 22.88 -33.89
C ALA A 632 24.95 24.30 -33.95
N ILE A 633 24.09 25.31 -33.92
CA ILE A 633 24.44 26.74 -34.06
C ILE A 633 23.89 27.63 -32.92
N ARG A 634 23.15 27.01 -32.00
CA ARG A 634 22.50 27.62 -30.83
C ARG A 634 22.29 26.53 -29.78
N ASP A 635 22.14 26.95 -28.52
CA ASP A 635 21.55 26.14 -27.43
C ASP A 635 22.21 24.76 -27.21
N PHE A 636 23.52 24.68 -27.48
CA PHE A 636 24.35 23.46 -27.52
C PHE A 636 24.21 22.55 -26.29
N GLN A 637 24.06 21.25 -26.52
CA GLN A 637 24.02 20.19 -25.52
C GLN A 637 25.23 19.25 -25.61
N VAL A 638 25.39 18.37 -24.61
CA VAL A 638 26.40 17.31 -24.65
C VAL A 638 26.00 16.28 -25.72
N GLY A 639 26.92 15.99 -26.63
CA GLY A 639 26.70 15.14 -27.80
C GLY A 639 26.53 15.89 -29.12
N ASP A 640 26.33 17.21 -29.11
CA ASP A 640 26.12 17.99 -30.34
C ASP A 640 27.39 18.09 -31.19
N LEU A 641 27.23 18.03 -32.51
CA LEU A 641 28.27 18.36 -33.49
C LEU A 641 28.37 19.89 -33.64
N VAL A 642 29.55 20.46 -33.46
CA VAL A 642 29.79 21.91 -33.45
C VAL A 642 30.95 22.32 -34.33
N LEU A 643 30.82 23.48 -34.97
CA LEU A 643 31.92 24.16 -35.64
C LEU A 643 32.66 25.03 -34.63
N ILE A 644 33.97 24.81 -34.52
CA ILE A 644 34.87 25.55 -33.63
C ILE A 644 35.78 26.42 -34.51
N ILE A 645 35.80 27.72 -34.25
CA ILE A 645 36.53 28.73 -35.03
C ILE A 645 37.53 29.48 -34.13
N LEU A 646 38.61 29.99 -34.71
CA LEU A 646 39.50 30.94 -34.04
C LEU A 646 38.88 32.33 -34.06
N ASP A 647 38.65 32.93 -32.89
CA ASP A 647 38.25 34.33 -32.77
C ASP A 647 39.47 35.20 -32.41
N GLU A 648 39.92 36.00 -33.36
CA GLU A 648 41.09 36.89 -33.22
C GLU A 648 40.88 38.00 -32.17
N ARG A 649 39.63 38.42 -31.94
CA ARG A 649 39.30 39.48 -30.96
C ARG A 649 39.58 38.99 -29.54
N HIS A 650 39.20 37.74 -29.28
CA HIS A 650 39.40 37.08 -28.00
C HIS A 650 40.72 36.29 -27.93
N ASP A 651 41.38 36.02 -29.07
CA ASP A 651 42.62 35.24 -29.21
C ASP A 651 42.49 33.81 -28.65
N ASN A 652 41.29 33.26 -28.80
CA ASN A 652 40.88 31.95 -28.30
C ASN A 652 40.00 31.26 -29.35
N TYR A 653 39.88 29.94 -29.25
CA TYR A 653 38.88 29.19 -30.02
C TYR A 653 37.50 29.29 -29.36
N VAL A 654 36.48 29.51 -30.18
CA VAL A 654 35.07 29.60 -29.79
C VAL A 654 34.22 28.70 -30.67
N LEU A 655 33.06 28.25 -30.17
CA LEU A 655 32.05 27.64 -31.03
C LEU A 655 31.39 28.73 -31.89
N PHE A 656 31.09 28.42 -33.15
CA PHE A 656 30.28 29.27 -34.01
C PHE A 656 28.82 29.25 -33.53
N THR A 657 28.28 30.42 -33.17
CA THR A 657 26.91 30.57 -32.65
C THR A 657 26.22 31.80 -33.22
N VAL A 658 24.91 31.70 -33.41
CA VAL A 658 24.02 32.81 -33.83
C VAL A 658 23.39 33.52 -32.61
N GLY A 659 23.72 33.09 -31.38
CA GLY A 659 23.28 33.73 -30.14
C GLY A 659 24.27 34.75 -29.57
N PRO A 660 23.84 35.63 -28.65
CA PRO A 660 24.70 36.63 -28.02
C PRO A 660 25.66 36.05 -26.96
N THR A 661 25.48 34.78 -26.58
CA THR A 661 26.29 34.09 -25.57
C THR A 661 27.56 33.51 -26.20
N LEU A 662 28.73 33.82 -25.63
CA LEU A 662 30.01 33.26 -26.06
C LEU A 662 30.23 31.84 -25.48
N TYR A 663 30.85 30.96 -26.27
CA TYR A 663 31.18 29.58 -25.90
C TYR A 663 32.66 29.32 -26.25
N PHE A 664 33.55 29.46 -25.25
CA PHE A 664 34.99 29.28 -25.41
C PHE A 664 35.39 27.81 -25.30
N LEU A 665 36.33 27.36 -26.14
CA LEU A 665 36.90 26.02 -26.05
C LEU A 665 37.78 25.87 -24.80
N HIS A 666 37.70 24.71 -24.14
CA HIS A 666 38.56 24.38 -23.00
C HIS A 666 40.00 24.11 -23.43
N SER A 667 40.98 24.52 -22.62
CA SER A 667 42.41 24.39 -22.94
C SER A 667 42.88 22.94 -23.11
N GLU A 668 42.23 21.99 -22.43
CA GLU A 668 42.47 20.54 -22.60
C GLU A 668 42.12 20.07 -24.02
N SER A 669 41.02 20.57 -24.59
CA SER A 669 40.55 20.19 -25.92
C SER A 669 41.42 20.75 -27.06
N LEU A 670 42.26 21.77 -26.81
CA LEU A 670 43.16 22.32 -27.83
C LEU A 670 44.18 21.28 -28.33
N THR A 671 44.65 20.41 -27.46
CA THR A 671 45.57 19.31 -27.82
C THR A 671 44.82 18.20 -28.55
N ALA A 672 43.60 17.86 -28.12
CA ALA A 672 42.80 16.78 -28.72
C ALA A 672 42.23 17.11 -30.11
N LEU A 673 42.14 18.40 -30.47
CA LEU A 673 41.59 18.90 -31.74
C LEU A 673 42.67 19.37 -32.74
N ASP A 674 43.95 19.15 -32.44
CA ASP A 674 45.11 19.65 -33.21
C ASP A 674 45.07 21.18 -33.43
N LEU A 675 44.63 21.92 -32.41
CA LEU A 675 44.51 23.39 -32.41
C LEU A 675 45.65 24.11 -31.70
N LYS A 676 46.52 23.37 -31.01
CA LYS A 676 47.73 23.92 -30.39
C LYS A 676 48.78 24.21 -31.49
N PRO A 677 49.20 25.47 -31.71
CA PRO A 677 50.22 25.76 -32.72
C PRO A 677 51.56 25.12 -32.33
N ALA A 678 52.16 24.40 -33.27
CA ALA A 678 53.58 24.05 -33.20
C ALA A 678 54.43 25.27 -33.55
N SER A 679 55.66 25.34 -33.04
CA SER A 679 56.55 26.49 -33.21
C SER A 679 56.88 26.73 -34.69
N GLY A 680 56.18 27.67 -35.32
CA GLY A 680 56.38 28.10 -36.71
C GLY A 680 55.19 27.89 -37.66
N THR A 681 54.14 27.15 -37.26
CA THR A 681 52.94 26.99 -38.11
C THR A 681 51.82 27.96 -37.77
N SER A 682 51.07 28.39 -38.79
CA SER A 682 49.86 29.20 -38.63
C SER A 682 48.77 28.44 -37.87
N ARG A 683 48.08 29.11 -36.94
CA ARG A 683 46.94 28.51 -36.21
C ARG A 683 45.85 28.07 -37.19
N ARG A 684 45.32 26.85 -37.00
CA ARG A 684 44.21 26.32 -37.80
C ARG A 684 42.97 27.21 -37.64
N PRO A 685 42.32 27.72 -38.71
CA PRO A 685 41.24 28.69 -38.57
C PRO A 685 39.95 28.09 -37.98
N TRP A 686 39.66 26.82 -38.28
CA TRP A 686 38.48 26.11 -37.76
C TRP A 686 38.63 24.58 -37.78
N VAL A 687 37.79 23.91 -36.99
CA VAL A 687 37.66 22.44 -36.91
C VAL A 687 36.23 22.04 -36.52
N LEU A 688 35.80 20.82 -36.86
CA LEU A 688 34.57 20.23 -36.35
C LEU A 688 34.86 19.37 -35.12
N GLY A 689 34.05 19.51 -34.07
CA GLY A 689 34.16 18.71 -32.86
C GLY A 689 32.80 18.33 -32.29
N LYS A 690 32.78 17.33 -31.41
CA LYS A 690 31.60 16.91 -30.65
C LYS A 690 31.69 17.46 -29.22
N VAL A 691 30.62 18.10 -28.73
CA VAL A 691 30.56 18.64 -27.36
C VAL A 691 30.53 17.50 -26.35
N MET A 692 31.44 17.52 -25.38
CA MET A 692 31.53 16.55 -24.28
C MET A 692 31.06 17.15 -22.94
N GLU A 693 31.34 18.42 -22.70
CA GLU A 693 31.03 19.10 -21.43
C GLU A 693 30.82 20.60 -21.67
N LYS A 694 29.90 21.23 -20.94
CA LYS A 694 29.75 22.69 -20.91
C LYS A 694 29.64 23.20 -19.47
N GLU A 695 30.44 24.20 -19.15
CA GLU A 695 30.54 24.83 -17.83
C GLU A 695 30.11 26.30 -17.96
N TYR A 696 29.26 26.78 -17.06
CA TYR A 696 28.85 28.18 -17.05
C TYR A 696 29.85 29.05 -16.28
N CYS A 697 30.38 30.08 -16.92
CA CYS A 697 31.47 30.91 -16.42
C CYS A 697 31.07 32.40 -16.38
N GLN A 698 31.75 33.17 -15.52
CA GLN A 698 31.65 34.63 -15.48
C GLN A 698 33.03 35.27 -15.29
N ALA A 699 33.29 36.35 -16.04
CA ALA A 699 34.54 37.10 -16.00
C ALA A 699 34.70 37.90 -14.68
N LYS A 700 35.35 37.31 -13.67
CA LYS A 700 35.63 37.96 -12.37
C LYS A 700 36.75 39.03 -12.41
N LYS A 701 37.44 39.22 -13.53
CA LYS A 701 38.53 40.20 -13.72
C LYS A 701 38.38 40.88 -15.08
N ALA A 702 38.64 42.18 -15.15
CA ALA A 702 38.61 42.94 -16.41
C ALA A 702 39.69 42.44 -17.38
N GLN A 703 40.95 42.38 -16.92
CA GLN A 703 42.02 41.70 -17.65
C GLN A 703 41.94 40.20 -17.37
N ASN A 704 41.43 39.43 -18.35
CA ASN A 704 41.31 37.98 -18.29
C ASN A 704 41.74 37.32 -19.62
N ARG A 705 42.05 36.03 -19.57
CA ARG A 705 42.57 35.25 -20.72
C ARG A 705 41.63 35.16 -21.94
N PHE A 706 40.36 35.53 -21.78
CA PHE A 706 39.36 35.51 -22.85
C PHE A 706 39.11 36.91 -23.44
N LYS A 707 39.79 37.96 -22.93
CA LYS A 707 39.67 39.37 -23.36
C LYS A 707 38.26 39.98 -23.31
N VAL A 708 37.33 39.36 -22.58
CA VAL A 708 35.94 39.85 -22.39
C VAL A 708 35.83 40.85 -21.22
N PRO A 709 34.85 41.78 -21.20
CA PRO A 709 34.63 42.70 -20.07
C PRO A 709 34.34 42.00 -18.74
N LEU A 710 34.65 42.66 -17.61
CA LEU A 710 34.28 42.18 -16.28
C LEU A 710 32.76 42.00 -16.16
N GLY A 711 32.32 40.91 -15.53
CA GLY A 711 30.90 40.57 -15.37
C GLY A 711 30.29 39.81 -16.55
N THR A 712 30.95 39.74 -17.71
CA THR A 712 30.50 38.96 -18.88
C THR A 712 30.29 37.50 -18.51
N LYS A 713 29.12 36.94 -18.85
CA LYS A 713 28.79 35.53 -18.66
C LYS A 713 28.94 34.78 -19.98
N PHE A 714 29.56 33.60 -19.94
CA PHE A 714 29.89 32.80 -21.11
C PHE A 714 29.95 31.31 -20.72
N TYR A 715 29.97 30.41 -21.71
CA TYR A 715 30.24 29.00 -21.45
C TYR A 715 31.70 28.66 -21.78
N ARG A 716 32.28 27.71 -21.04
CA ARG A 716 33.52 27.02 -21.37
C ARG A 716 33.20 25.58 -21.73
N VAL A 717 33.63 25.12 -22.91
CA VAL A 717 33.17 23.88 -23.54
C VAL A 717 34.33 22.93 -23.76
N LYS A 718 34.23 21.68 -23.31
CA LYS A 718 35.13 20.60 -23.73
C LYS A 718 34.55 19.92 -24.96
N ALA A 719 35.38 19.72 -25.98
CA ALA A 719 35.03 19.02 -27.21
C ALA A 719 36.14 18.04 -27.63
N VAL A 720 35.77 17.07 -28.46
CA VAL A 720 36.66 16.06 -29.08
C VAL A 720 36.51 16.09 -30.60
N PRO A 721 37.53 15.67 -31.38
CA PRO A 721 37.47 15.72 -32.84
C PRO A 721 36.36 14.83 -33.42
N TRP A 722 35.61 15.37 -34.39
CA TRP A 722 34.61 14.59 -35.14
C TRP A 722 35.26 13.87 -36.31
N ASN A 723 35.72 12.64 -36.07
CA ASN A 723 36.27 11.76 -37.11
C ASN A 723 35.15 10.96 -37.78
N ARG A 724 34.91 11.22 -39.07
CA ARG A 724 33.95 10.47 -39.92
C ARG A 724 34.49 9.10 -40.37
N LYS A 725 35.14 8.38 -39.44
CA LYS A 725 35.70 7.03 -39.61
C LYS A 725 35.07 6.08 -38.58
N VAL A 726 33.78 5.87 -38.76
CA VAL A 726 33.04 4.65 -38.39
C VAL A 726 32.22 4.33 -39.63
#